data_AF-A0A6G1FYB2-F1
#
_entry.id   AF-A0A6G1FYB2-F1
#
_cell.length_a   1.000
_cell.length_b   1.000
_cell.length_c   1.000
_cell.angle_alpha   90.00
_cell.angle_beta   90.00
_cell.angle_gamma   90.00
#
_symmetry.space_group_name_H-M   'P 1'
#
loop_
_entity.id
_entity.type
_entity.pdbx_description
1 polymer ?
#
loop_
_entity_poly.entity_id
_entity_poly.type
_entity_poly.pdbx_seq_one_letter_code
_entity_poly.pdbx_strand_id
1 'polypeptide(L)'
;MRALYFSFAILWLSQLVSAAGEIDLVPLPRHLWDHTMRIGRRDETTQAANVTLVDYEEMQWTSPPHDPKPKNVSLVFWTGQDRLILDMAKFGWGLKAVNCTENMMVQFRHNISFQAAKKSWDWVNFNGMRSFVMIADHIKCGREWSPDPWLVSSVRFDQSDFTIHMEAEKKTWKYIIHSYTLDFGEVEQARRKRQSFLDFDLDKAFTLDLASTWPSKIIHKNWTHATFDVSCVDCGTSGQLVFSGHIEGSAFSGIDKFMISATPRGLQAALNLEIAFEGLYKFGKDAKEEFELLTIPLPSGWRIPGVLTFGPNAKVLAGYELESVAGSATVTTGIAAKIPDDSLAKVDLFGKKKLDVHGWIPTFEIQPLQLQAELTATGSLWTKVAVAVSLEVLVPDTESDENGVNVDVNLQFPKVTVTASGGYDSNGFCNADPFGVSLDVDLGAELELEGWTEIDGKRNVLFEVDLYENDQLYQFPVLCLGLGESNDGTCSVIIEEEDQEWWDNEIDSPITALARLRRQTVRRRSAIAKRAPKRGYYMTCDKSSRQYKIEMKDYYGPEHLAGLYNAGTSEAPILLPGVDPCGDDKSSDCTQDHWKIEDTKDNSLVDGKYWDAEHVYEGDWVKSFLNHLHDKYFSEQTDGCNALGKIFKIGDSTGYMDKLLSQLGTTTTYDKTMTVFTKKENQLKHRFFSSTTQIDRIAESTSNTQVKLCRIGRIINTCLYMMQTKTQENLKNTLTGYTAGGTAYLGVDGVFAAMDADTTIWGTYTKPTDFTTWAGEHKSWFIDMYQLGIGKAQAQLQDYAYQLVHWDDFDDMFDEETRRQLEAISIGDMDKWCKNTLSWS
;
A
#
# COMPACT_ATOMS: atom_id res chain seq x y z
N MET A 1 24.36 -12.75 36.69
CA MET A 1 22.97 -13.07 36.26
C MET A 1 22.62 -12.48 34.89
N ARG A 2 22.80 -11.18 34.62
CA ARG A 2 22.49 -10.58 33.29
C ARG A 2 23.28 -11.17 32.10
N ALA A 3 24.53 -11.62 32.31
CA ALA A 3 25.32 -12.29 31.27
C ALA A 3 24.84 -13.72 30.96
N LEU A 4 24.25 -14.44 31.92
CA LEU A 4 23.73 -15.79 31.69
C LEU A 4 22.45 -15.79 30.84
N TYR A 5 21.60 -14.77 30.99
CA TYR A 5 20.38 -14.63 30.19
C TYR A 5 20.66 -14.24 28.73
N PHE A 6 21.73 -13.47 28.48
CA PHE A 6 22.15 -13.12 27.12
C PHE A 6 22.75 -14.33 26.38
N SER A 7 23.54 -15.17 27.06
CA SER A 7 24.07 -16.41 26.47
C SER A 7 22.98 -17.45 26.22
N PHE A 8 21.97 -17.56 27.09
CA PHE A 8 20.81 -18.43 26.84
C PHE A 8 19.95 -17.94 25.69
N ALA A 9 19.74 -16.63 25.52
CA ALA A 9 19.01 -16.07 24.39
C ALA A 9 19.74 -16.31 23.06
N ILE A 10 21.07 -16.18 23.03
CA ILE A 10 21.89 -16.47 21.84
C ILE A 10 21.90 -17.97 21.52
N LEU A 11 21.94 -18.85 22.53
CA LEU A 11 21.83 -20.31 22.35
C LEU A 11 20.42 -20.76 21.92
N TRP A 12 19.37 -20.03 22.32
CA TRP A 12 17.99 -20.27 21.86
C TRP A 12 17.75 -19.73 20.45
N LEU A 13 18.33 -18.57 20.10
CA LEU A 13 18.29 -18.00 18.74
C LEU A 13 19.16 -18.80 17.76
N SER A 14 20.28 -19.39 18.20
CA SER A 14 21.10 -20.28 17.35
C SER A 14 20.48 -21.67 17.13
N GLN A 15 19.42 -22.04 17.87
CA GLN A 15 18.64 -23.26 17.61
C GLN A 15 17.50 -23.03 16.60
N LEU A 16 17.22 -21.78 16.19
CA LEU A 16 16.18 -21.45 15.22
C LEU A 16 16.71 -21.18 13.81
N VAL A 17 18.03 -21.22 13.61
CA VAL A 17 18.68 -21.21 12.28
C VAL A 17 19.68 -22.35 12.23
N SER A 18 19.19 -23.58 12.36
CA SER A 18 19.89 -24.72 11.78
C SER A 18 19.25 -24.94 10.43
N ALA A 19 19.96 -24.61 9.34
CA ALA A 19 19.68 -25.24 8.06
C ALA A 19 19.58 -26.74 8.35
N ALA A 20 18.43 -27.36 8.06
CA ALA A 20 18.23 -28.77 8.33
C ALA A 20 19.31 -29.54 7.55
N GLY A 21 20.33 -30.04 8.24
CA GLY A 21 21.47 -30.73 7.61
C GLY A 21 21.00 -31.97 6.87
N GLU A 22 21.62 -32.27 5.73
CA GLU A 22 21.27 -33.40 4.88
C GLU A 22 21.26 -34.73 5.65
N ILE A 23 20.28 -35.58 5.37
CA ILE A 23 20.21 -36.95 5.90
C ILE A 23 21.02 -37.88 4.99
N ASP A 24 22.03 -38.50 5.56
CA ASP A 24 22.74 -39.61 4.92
C ASP A 24 21.81 -40.83 4.88
N LEU A 25 21.39 -41.22 3.69
CA LEU A 25 20.69 -42.48 3.50
C LEU A 25 21.65 -43.62 3.76
N VAL A 26 21.13 -44.72 4.32
CA VAL A 26 21.88 -45.95 4.56
C VAL A 26 21.35 -47.07 3.67
N PRO A 27 22.18 -48.03 3.24
CA PRO A 27 21.71 -49.16 2.44
C PRO A 27 20.61 -49.95 3.17
N LEU A 28 19.48 -50.18 2.50
CA LEU A 28 18.40 -51.03 2.99
C LEU A 28 18.85 -52.49 2.87
N PRO A 29 18.90 -53.25 4.00
CA PRO A 29 19.38 -54.62 3.99
C PRO A 29 18.71 -55.48 2.91
N ARG A 30 19.52 -56.08 2.02
CA ARG A 30 19.05 -56.79 0.81
C ARG A 30 17.93 -57.79 1.06
N HIS A 31 17.95 -58.51 2.18
CA HIS A 31 16.93 -59.50 2.53
C HIS A 31 15.51 -58.94 2.73
N LEU A 32 15.36 -57.63 2.93
CA LEU A 32 14.06 -56.97 3.12
C LEU A 32 13.31 -56.79 1.78
N TRP A 33 14.04 -56.47 0.71
CA TRP A 33 13.49 -56.12 -0.59
C TRP A 33 13.74 -57.17 -1.68
N ASP A 34 14.92 -57.80 -1.72
CA ASP A 34 15.26 -58.82 -2.72
C ASP A 34 14.56 -60.16 -2.40
N HIS A 35 13.60 -60.53 -3.23
CA HIS A 35 12.83 -61.77 -3.05
C HIS A 35 13.65 -63.04 -3.30
N THR A 36 14.75 -62.96 -4.05
CA THR A 36 15.69 -64.09 -4.19
C THR A 36 16.43 -64.37 -2.89
N MET A 37 16.44 -63.40 -1.98
CA MET A 37 17.02 -63.48 -0.64
C MET A 37 16.02 -63.91 0.45
N ARG A 38 14.70 -63.91 0.17
CA ARG A 38 13.69 -64.27 1.17
C ARG A 38 13.74 -65.75 1.53
N ILE A 39 14.08 -65.94 2.80
CA ILE A 39 14.26 -67.15 3.60
C ILE A 39 13.19 -68.22 3.32
N GLY A 40 13.49 -69.16 2.43
CA GLY A 40 13.38 -70.57 2.80
C GLY A 40 14.58 -70.93 3.68
N ARG A 41 14.49 -71.93 4.57
CA ARG A 41 15.66 -72.47 5.28
C ARG A 41 16.71 -72.87 4.24
N ARG A 42 17.70 -72.02 4.01
CA ARG A 42 18.86 -72.35 3.18
C ARG A 42 19.64 -73.39 3.96
N ASP A 43 19.78 -74.59 3.40
CA ASP A 43 20.72 -75.55 3.93
C ASP A 43 22.12 -75.11 3.49
N GLU A 44 22.83 -74.47 4.42
CA GLU A 44 24.16 -73.88 4.21
C GLU A 44 25.20 -74.92 3.76
N THR A 45 24.90 -76.22 3.90
CA THR A 45 25.80 -77.30 3.49
C THR A 45 25.61 -77.78 2.05
N THR A 46 24.46 -77.51 1.43
CA THR A 46 24.10 -78.01 0.09
C THR A 46 23.90 -76.92 -0.95
N GLN A 47 23.76 -75.65 -0.53
CA GLN A 47 23.56 -74.51 -1.44
C GLN A 47 24.73 -73.52 -1.35
N ALA A 48 25.36 -73.23 -2.50
CA ALA A 48 26.42 -72.22 -2.59
C ALA A 48 25.87 -70.80 -2.37
N ALA A 49 26.69 -69.92 -1.81
CA ALA A 49 26.42 -68.50 -1.74
C ALA A 49 26.40 -67.86 -3.14
N ASN A 50 25.60 -66.81 -3.34
CA ASN A 50 25.50 -66.13 -4.63
C ASN A 50 26.69 -65.19 -4.83
N VAL A 51 27.72 -65.72 -5.49
CA VAL A 51 29.03 -65.09 -5.73
C VAL A 51 29.25 -64.75 -7.20
N THR A 52 28.18 -64.75 -8.00
CA THR A 52 28.24 -64.53 -9.44
C THR A 52 28.59 -63.08 -9.75
N LEU A 53 29.55 -62.90 -10.66
CA LEU A 53 29.88 -61.58 -11.22
C LEU A 53 28.82 -61.19 -12.26
N VAL A 54 28.34 -59.95 -12.21
CA VAL A 54 27.26 -59.43 -13.05
C VAL A 54 27.62 -58.08 -13.68
N ASP A 55 26.99 -57.71 -14.79
CA ASP A 55 27.26 -56.44 -15.48
C ASP A 55 26.56 -55.23 -14.81
N TYR A 56 25.58 -55.48 -13.94
CA TYR A 56 24.78 -54.47 -13.25
C TYR A 56 24.37 -54.90 -11.85
N GLU A 57 24.08 -53.94 -10.98
CA GLU A 57 23.59 -54.19 -9.63
C GLU A 57 22.47 -53.21 -9.26
N GLU A 58 21.51 -53.68 -8.46
CA GLU A 58 20.46 -52.86 -7.84
C GLU A 58 20.77 -52.71 -6.35
N MET A 59 20.67 -51.50 -5.82
CA MET A 59 20.80 -51.19 -4.40
C MET A 59 19.64 -50.30 -3.95
N GLN A 60 19.05 -50.64 -2.81
CA GLN A 60 18.04 -49.80 -2.17
C GLN A 60 18.64 -49.10 -0.96
N TRP A 61 18.26 -47.83 -0.78
CA TRP A 61 18.72 -46.96 0.30
C TRP A 61 17.50 -46.46 1.08
N THR A 62 17.64 -46.32 2.39
CA THR A 62 16.59 -45.86 3.29
C THR A 62 17.10 -44.84 4.29
N SER A 63 16.23 -43.97 4.82
CA SER A 63 16.55 -43.15 5.98
C SER A 63 17.01 -44.00 7.19
N PRO A 64 17.85 -43.45 8.09
CA PRO A 64 18.26 -44.12 9.33
C PRO A 64 17.06 -44.55 10.20
N PRO A 65 17.24 -45.58 11.07
CA PRO A 65 16.24 -45.94 12.06
C PRO A 65 15.91 -44.70 12.90
N HIS A 66 14.61 -44.40 13.08
CA HIS A 66 14.06 -43.23 13.79
C HIS A 66 13.64 -42.02 12.94
N ASP A 67 13.81 -42.05 11.61
CA ASP A 67 13.14 -41.07 10.75
C ASP A 67 11.61 -41.30 10.77
N PRO A 68 10.78 -40.32 11.17
CA PRO A 68 9.33 -40.44 11.16
C PRO A 68 8.72 -40.56 9.74
N LYS A 69 9.46 -40.18 8.68
CA LYS A 69 9.03 -40.25 7.28
C LYS A 69 10.13 -40.89 6.42
N PRO A 70 10.32 -42.23 6.50
CA PRO A 70 11.45 -42.90 5.87
C PRO A 70 11.45 -42.73 4.35
N LYS A 71 12.58 -42.22 3.82
CA LYS A 71 12.82 -42.04 2.39
C LYS A 71 13.39 -43.33 1.82
N ASN A 72 12.98 -43.72 0.60
CA ASN A 72 13.52 -44.88 -0.10
C ASN A 72 13.99 -44.49 -1.50
N VAL A 73 15.18 -44.94 -1.87
CA VAL A 73 15.78 -44.68 -3.18
C VAL A 73 16.28 -46.00 -3.77
N SER A 74 15.99 -46.22 -5.05
CA SER A 74 16.46 -47.38 -5.79
C SER A 74 17.48 -46.92 -6.83
N LEU A 75 18.70 -47.46 -6.74
CA LEU A 75 19.79 -47.22 -7.68
C LEU A 75 20.11 -48.51 -8.43
N VAL A 76 20.01 -48.48 -9.75
CA VAL A 76 20.55 -49.51 -10.64
C VAL A 76 21.75 -48.92 -11.36
N PHE A 77 22.88 -49.60 -11.34
CA PHE A 77 24.09 -49.13 -12.00
C PHE A 77 24.81 -50.24 -12.75
N TRP A 78 25.50 -49.85 -13.82
CA TRP A 78 26.29 -50.71 -14.68
C TRP A 78 27.74 -50.24 -14.67
N THR A 79 28.65 -51.21 -14.80
CA THR A 79 30.07 -50.95 -15.03
C THR A 79 30.42 -51.07 -16.52
N GLY A 80 31.59 -50.56 -16.94
CA GLY A 80 32.06 -50.70 -18.32
C GLY A 80 32.35 -52.17 -18.70
N GLN A 81 32.49 -52.46 -20.00
CA GLN A 81 32.60 -53.83 -20.54
C GLN A 81 33.72 -54.71 -19.94
N ASP A 82 34.79 -54.12 -19.40
CA ASP A 82 35.93 -54.84 -18.80
C ASP A 82 35.83 -54.99 -17.27
N ARG A 83 34.70 -54.58 -16.69
CA ARG A 83 34.45 -54.52 -15.25
C ARG A 83 33.12 -55.19 -14.93
N LEU A 84 33.14 -56.16 -14.02
CA LEU A 84 31.92 -56.76 -13.48
C LEU A 84 31.67 -56.27 -12.05
N ILE A 85 30.50 -56.54 -11.49
CA ILE A 85 30.09 -56.12 -10.14
C ILE A 85 29.83 -57.36 -9.29
N LEU A 86 30.13 -57.23 -8.00
CA LEU A 86 29.86 -58.22 -6.98
C LEU A 86 29.45 -57.52 -5.67
N ASP A 87 28.23 -57.77 -5.24
CA ASP A 87 27.73 -57.27 -3.96
C ASP A 87 27.90 -58.30 -2.83
N MET A 88 28.63 -57.90 -1.78
CA MET A 88 28.85 -58.73 -0.60
C MET A 88 27.56 -59.09 0.16
N ALA A 89 26.50 -58.29 0.06
CA ALA A 89 25.22 -58.60 0.70
C ALA A 89 24.59 -59.90 0.15
N LYS A 90 24.87 -60.29 -1.10
CA LYS A 90 24.35 -61.52 -1.74
C LYS A 90 24.96 -62.81 -1.20
N PHE A 91 26.22 -62.77 -0.75
CA PHE A 91 26.94 -63.94 -0.26
C PHE A 91 27.47 -63.83 1.17
N GLY A 92 27.29 -62.69 1.84
CA GLY A 92 27.83 -62.41 3.17
C GLY A 92 27.42 -63.43 4.24
N TRP A 93 26.22 -63.99 4.13
CA TRP A 93 25.75 -65.09 4.99
C TRP A 93 26.67 -66.33 4.95
N GLY A 94 27.31 -66.60 3.81
CA GLY A 94 28.25 -67.70 3.62
C GLY A 94 29.66 -67.44 4.17
N LEU A 95 29.92 -66.23 4.69
CA LEU A 95 31.24 -65.81 5.18
C LEU A 95 31.44 -66.10 6.67
N LYS A 96 32.63 -66.62 6.98
CA LYS A 96 33.17 -66.80 8.34
C LYS A 96 33.87 -65.53 8.82
N ALA A 97 34.74 -64.96 7.99
CA ALA A 97 35.50 -63.75 8.27
C ALA A 97 35.67 -62.90 7.00
N VAL A 98 35.91 -61.60 7.17
CA VAL A 98 36.20 -60.65 6.09
C VAL A 98 37.10 -59.53 6.61
N ASN A 99 37.94 -58.98 5.74
CA ASN A 99 38.71 -57.76 5.93
C ASN A 99 38.54 -56.89 4.68
N CYS A 100 38.04 -55.66 4.85
CA CYS A 100 37.65 -54.76 3.76
C CYS A 100 38.63 -53.58 3.70
N THR A 101 39.91 -53.90 3.50
CA THR A 101 40.99 -52.93 3.28
C THR A 101 41.67 -53.22 1.93
N GLU A 102 42.75 -52.51 1.58
CA GLU A 102 43.48 -52.72 0.32
C GLU A 102 43.94 -54.19 0.12
N ASN A 103 44.25 -54.87 1.23
CA ASN A 103 44.51 -56.31 1.25
C ASN A 103 43.22 -57.08 1.59
N MET A 104 42.21 -56.91 0.75
CA MET A 104 40.87 -57.42 1.02
C MET A 104 40.90 -58.95 1.11
N MET A 105 40.20 -59.50 2.10
CA MET A 105 40.06 -60.96 2.22
C MET A 105 38.65 -61.35 2.61
N VAL A 106 38.19 -62.47 2.06
CA VAL A 106 36.95 -63.14 2.47
C VAL A 106 37.25 -64.60 2.80
N GLN A 107 36.69 -65.09 3.90
CA GLN A 107 36.79 -66.49 4.30
C GLN A 107 35.40 -67.11 4.29
N PHE A 108 35.20 -68.21 3.56
CA PHE A 108 33.92 -68.92 3.51
C PHE A 108 33.79 -69.96 4.62
N ARG A 109 32.56 -70.21 5.08
CA ARG A 109 32.25 -71.27 6.06
C ARG A 109 32.35 -72.67 5.44
N HIS A 110 31.99 -72.79 4.17
CA HIS A 110 31.85 -74.06 3.48
C HIS A 110 32.58 -74.06 2.14
N ASN A 111 33.16 -75.22 1.82
CA ASN A 111 33.89 -75.43 0.56
C ASN A 111 33.04 -75.17 -0.68
N ILE A 112 31.72 -75.47 -0.65
CA ILE A 112 30.85 -75.29 -1.82
C ILE A 112 30.79 -73.82 -2.29
N SER A 113 30.65 -72.87 -1.36
CA SER A 113 30.67 -71.43 -1.66
C SER A 113 32.05 -70.95 -2.08
N PHE A 114 33.12 -71.47 -1.45
CA PHE A 114 34.49 -71.19 -1.84
C PHE A 114 34.79 -71.65 -3.28
N GLN A 115 34.37 -72.86 -3.68
CA GLN A 115 34.56 -73.35 -5.05
C GLN A 115 33.73 -72.55 -6.06
N ALA A 116 32.51 -72.15 -5.70
CA ALA A 116 31.69 -71.28 -6.54
C ALA A 116 32.37 -69.92 -6.76
N ALA A 117 32.91 -69.33 -5.68
CA ALA A 117 33.63 -68.06 -5.73
C ALA A 117 34.91 -68.20 -6.56
N LYS A 118 35.69 -69.27 -6.36
CA LYS A 118 36.86 -69.57 -7.18
C LYS A 118 36.51 -69.66 -8.66
N LYS A 119 35.47 -70.40 -9.01
CA LYS A 119 35.03 -70.53 -10.40
C LYS A 119 34.60 -69.19 -11.01
N SER A 120 33.95 -68.34 -10.23
CA SER A 120 33.44 -67.05 -10.73
C SER A 120 34.51 -65.97 -10.77
N TRP A 121 35.38 -65.89 -9.76
CA TRP A 121 36.29 -64.75 -9.55
C TRP A 121 37.67 -64.97 -10.17
N ASP A 122 38.10 -66.21 -10.41
CA ASP A 122 39.37 -66.49 -11.11
C ASP A 122 39.37 -65.94 -12.54
N TRP A 123 38.18 -65.61 -13.07
CA TRP A 123 37.99 -64.86 -14.30
C TRP A 123 38.87 -63.60 -14.38
N VAL A 124 39.09 -62.90 -13.26
CA VAL A 124 39.90 -61.67 -13.20
C VAL A 124 41.37 -61.93 -13.50
N ASN A 125 41.88 -63.11 -13.15
CA ASN A 125 43.29 -63.48 -13.33
C ASN A 125 43.62 -63.87 -14.78
N PHE A 126 42.62 -64.09 -15.64
CA PHE A 126 42.84 -64.55 -17.02
C PHE A 126 43.31 -63.44 -17.97
N ASN A 127 43.13 -62.17 -17.64
CA ASN A 127 43.59 -61.05 -18.44
C ASN A 127 43.79 -59.82 -17.54
N GLY A 128 44.93 -59.15 -17.63
CA GLY A 128 45.24 -57.96 -16.82
C GLY A 128 44.33 -56.75 -17.03
N MET A 129 43.46 -56.76 -18.04
CA MET A 129 42.42 -55.74 -18.23
C MET A 129 41.12 -56.05 -17.47
N ARG A 130 40.93 -57.31 -17.04
CA ARG A 130 39.73 -57.71 -16.30
C ARG A 130 39.85 -57.24 -14.86
N SER A 131 38.77 -56.66 -14.37
CA SER A 131 38.61 -56.31 -12.97
C SER A 131 37.15 -56.52 -12.58
N PHE A 132 36.88 -56.63 -11.29
CA PHE A 132 35.50 -56.53 -10.80
C PHE A 132 35.42 -55.59 -9.61
N VAL A 133 34.27 -54.97 -9.45
CA VAL A 133 33.94 -54.04 -8.37
C VAL A 133 33.29 -54.84 -7.26
N MET A 134 33.93 -54.92 -6.11
CA MET A 134 33.34 -55.44 -4.87
C MET A 134 32.64 -54.29 -4.14
N ILE A 135 31.33 -54.40 -3.95
CA ILE A 135 30.58 -53.54 -3.02
C ILE A 135 30.67 -54.17 -1.64
N ALA A 136 31.34 -53.49 -0.71
CA ALA A 136 31.65 -54.01 0.61
C ALA A 136 30.48 -53.91 1.61
N ASP A 137 29.25 -54.21 1.17
CA ASP A 137 28.03 -54.17 2.00
C ASP A 137 27.96 -55.38 2.94
N HIS A 138 28.73 -55.33 4.03
CA HIS A 138 28.72 -56.35 5.06
C HIS A 138 29.08 -55.80 6.44
N ILE A 139 28.32 -56.21 7.47
CA ILE A 139 28.46 -55.76 8.86
C ILE A 139 29.87 -55.85 9.46
N LYS A 140 30.71 -56.78 8.97
CA LYS A 140 32.09 -56.98 9.42
C LYS A 140 33.13 -56.11 8.71
N CYS A 141 32.73 -55.31 7.72
CA CYS A 141 33.65 -54.40 7.01
C CYS A 141 33.98 -53.12 7.80
N GLY A 142 33.29 -52.80 8.90
CA GLY A 142 33.62 -51.65 9.76
C GLY A 142 32.44 -51.12 10.58
N ARG A 143 32.69 -50.15 11.47
CA ARG A 143 31.65 -49.50 12.31
C ARG A 143 30.85 -48.41 11.58
N GLU A 144 31.30 -47.99 10.40
CA GLU A 144 30.72 -46.88 9.60
C GLU A 144 29.97 -47.35 8.34
N TRP A 145 29.55 -48.64 8.27
CA TRP A 145 28.73 -49.26 7.20
C TRP A 145 28.52 -48.42 5.91
N SER A 146 29.60 -48.12 5.19
CA SER A 146 29.52 -47.48 3.87
C SER A 146 29.72 -48.56 2.81
N PRO A 147 28.81 -48.71 1.83
CA PRO A 147 28.96 -49.67 0.74
C PRO A 147 29.98 -49.16 -0.28
N ASP A 148 31.17 -48.81 0.20
CA ASP A 148 32.22 -48.25 -0.65
C ASP A 148 32.60 -49.27 -1.72
N PRO A 149 32.83 -48.81 -2.96
CA PRO A 149 33.22 -49.68 -4.04
C PRO A 149 34.73 -49.90 -4.10
N TRP A 150 35.12 -51.16 -4.25
CA TRP A 150 36.52 -51.58 -4.34
C TRP A 150 36.80 -52.24 -5.68
N LEU A 151 37.75 -51.71 -6.43
CA LEU A 151 38.18 -52.30 -7.69
C LEU A 151 39.18 -53.43 -7.40
N VAL A 152 38.79 -54.66 -7.70
CA VAL A 152 39.64 -55.85 -7.56
C VAL A 152 40.31 -56.16 -8.89
N SER A 153 41.65 -56.18 -8.89
CA SER A 153 42.48 -56.43 -10.07
C SER A 153 43.09 -57.84 -10.10
N SER A 154 43.25 -58.48 -8.94
CA SER A 154 43.80 -59.83 -8.84
C SER A 154 43.23 -60.60 -7.65
N VAL A 155 43.13 -61.92 -7.78
CA VAL A 155 42.58 -62.80 -6.73
C VAL A 155 43.50 -64.00 -6.51
N ARG A 156 43.75 -64.35 -5.24
CA ARG A 156 44.49 -65.55 -4.83
C ARG A 156 43.63 -66.41 -3.92
N PHE A 157 43.64 -67.72 -4.17
CA PHE A 157 42.79 -68.68 -3.46
C PHE A 157 43.61 -69.57 -2.53
N ASP A 158 43.33 -69.50 -1.23
CA ASP A 158 43.83 -70.44 -0.23
C ASP A 158 42.76 -71.50 0.07
N GLN A 159 42.98 -72.69 -0.49
CA GLN A 159 42.05 -73.79 -0.38
C GLN A 159 42.08 -74.48 0.99
N SER A 160 43.14 -74.28 1.79
CA SER A 160 43.29 -74.94 3.09
C SER A 160 42.37 -74.31 4.16
N ASP A 161 42.13 -73.01 4.07
CA ASP A 161 41.31 -72.24 5.02
C ASP A 161 40.01 -71.66 4.41
N PHE A 162 39.74 -72.00 3.14
CA PHE A 162 38.64 -71.45 2.33
C PHE A 162 38.68 -69.92 2.26
N THR A 163 39.88 -69.37 2.17
CA THR A 163 40.16 -67.93 2.20
C THR A 163 40.55 -67.45 0.81
N ILE A 164 40.01 -66.30 0.42
CA ILE A 164 40.30 -65.63 -0.84
C ILE A 164 40.90 -64.28 -0.52
N HIS A 165 42.10 -64.03 -1.05
CA HIS A 165 42.81 -62.77 -0.95
C HIS A 165 42.66 -62.00 -2.25
N MET A 166 42.40 -60.70 -2.15
CA MET A 166 42.14 -59.82 -3.27
C MET A 166 43.04 -58.60 -3.17
N GLU A 167 43.61 -58.21 -4.30
CA GLU A 167 44.24 -56.90 -4.46
C GLU A 167 43.15 -55.91 -4.83
N ALA A 168 42.78 -55.04 -3.89
CA ALA A 168 41.61 -54.19 -3.99
C ALA A 168 42.00 -52.72 -3.75
N GLU A 169 41.51 -51.82 -4.59
CA GLU A 169 41.70 -50.38 -4.41
C GLU A 169 40.34 -49.70 -4.21
N LYS A 170 40.19 -48.91 -3.13
CA LYS A 170 38.97 -48.12 -2.91
C LYS A 170 38.83 -47.10 -4.03
N LYS A 171 37.67 -47.05 -4.68
CA LYS A 171 37.34 -46.08 -5.73
C LYS A 171 36.13 -45.26 -5.34
N THR A 172 35.89 -44.18 -6.09
CA THR A 172 34.65 -43.40 -6.00
C THR A 172 33.56 -44.02 -6.88
N TRP A 173 32.30 -43.74 -6.58
CA TRP A 173 31.18 -44.14 -7.43
C TRP A 173 31.26 -43.53 -8.83
N LYS A 174 31.71 -42.27 -8.95
CA LYS A 174 32.00 -41.60 -10.24
C LYS A 174 32.97 -42.40 -11.12
N TYR A 175 33.94 -43.10 -10.52
CA TYR A 175 34.94 -43.87 -11.27
C TYR A 175 34.42 -45.22 -11.81
N ILE A 176 33.53 -45.87 -11.06
CA ILE A 176 33.06 -47.23 -11.38
C ILE A 176 31.78 -47.24 -12.20
N ILE A 177 30.85 -46.32 -11.93
CA ILE A 177 29.55 -46.27 -12.58
C ILE A 177 29.80 -45.80 -14.01
N HIS A 178 29.50 -46.66 -14.98
CA HIS A 178 29.49 -46.27 -16.38
C HIS A 178 28.15 -45.63 -16.72
N SER A 179 27.05 -46.36 -16.45
CA SER A 179 25.67 -45.86 -16.59
C SER A 179 24.85 -46.20 -15.36
N TYR A 180 23.78 -45.45 -15.13
CA TYR A 180 22.90 -45.62 -13.98
C TYR A 180 21.45 -45.24 -14.30
N THR A 181 20.55 -45.82 -13.52
CA THR A 181 19.14 -45.49 -13.45
C THR A 181 18.78 -45.31 -11.98
N LEU A 182 18.13 -44.21 -11.66
CA LEU A 182 17.76 -43.87 -10.28
C LEU A 182 16.28 -43.50 -10.21
N ASP A 183 15.58 -44.16 -9.30
CA ASP A 183 14.17 -43.90 -8.96
C ASP A 183 14.08 -43.49 -7.49
N PHE A 184 13.37 -42.39 -7.19
CA PHE A 184 13.22 -41.88 -5.83
C PHE A 184 11.79 -41.46 -5.49
N GLY A 185 11.35 -41.77 -4.24
CA GLY A 185 9.99 -41.52 -3.76
C GLY A 185 9.62 -42.18 -2.41
N GLU A 186 8.49 -41.82 -1.80
CA GLU A 186 8.02 -42.35 -0.49
C GLU A 186 7.18 -43.63 -0.67
N VAL A 187 7.56 -44.73 -0.03
CA VAL A 187 6.83 -46.01 -0.15
C VAL A 187 5.78 -46.10 0.96
N GLU A 188 4.48 -46.09 0.62
CA GLU A 188 3.46 -46.50 1.60
C GLU A 188 3.71 -47.96 2.02
N GLN A 189 3.81 -48.20 3.33
CA GLN A 189 3.74 -49.55 3.88
C GLN A 189 2.30 -50.08 3.80
N ALA A 190 1.79 -50.31 2.58
CA ALA A 190 0.49 -50.93 2.35
C ALA A 190 0.63 -52.30 1.68
N ARG A 191 -0.25 -53.20 2.12
CA ARG A 191 -0.18 -54.66 1.96
C ARG A 191 -0.14 -55.15 0.50
N ARG A 192 0.89 -55.95 0.20
CA ARG A 192 0.91 -57.09 -0.76
C ARG A 192 0.04 -56.90 -2.02
N LYS A 193 0.60 -56.33 -3.09
CA LYS A 193 0.34 -56.81 -4.46
C LYS A 193 1.62 -56.81 -5.29
N ARG A 194 1.72 -57.85 -6.12
CA ARG A 194 2.79 -58.13 -7.09
C ARG A 194 2.65 -57.19 -8.28
N GLN A 195 3.65 -56.36 -8.55
CA GLN A 195 3.87 -55.82 -9.89
C GLN A 195 5.35 -55.45 -10.09
N SER A 196 5.82 -55.64 -11.32
CA SER A 196 7.19 -55.41 -11.79
C SER A 196 7.54 -53.92 -11.67
N PHE A 197 8.73 -53.61 -11.13
CA PHE A 197 9.19 -52.27 -10.73
C PHE A 197 9.60 -51.35 -11.91
N LEU A 198 9.44 -51.80 -13.17
CA LEU A 198 9.67 -50.96 -14.36
C LEU A 198 8.41 -50.24 -14.85
N ASP A 199 7.29 -50.39 -14.14
CA ASP A 199 6.07 -49.61 -14.39
C ASP A 199 6.06 -48.43 -13.41
N PHE A 200 6.04 -47.22 -13.98
CA PHE A 200 6.21 -45.94 -13.31
C PHE A 200 4.97 -45.63 -12.45
N ASP A 201 4.95 -46.14 -11.23
CA ASP A 201 3.82 -45.96 -10.31
C ASP A 201 4.01 -44.68 -9.49
N LEU A 202 3.17 -43.68 -9.78
CA LEU A 202 3.12 -42.35 -9.14
C LEU A 202 2.86 -42.41 -7.62
N ASP A 203 2.54 -43.60 -7.10
CA ASP A 203 2.24 -43.86 -5.69
C ASP A 203 3.48 -43.87 -4.77
N LYS A 204 4.71 -43.75 -5.33
CA LYS A 204 5.95 -43.62 -4.56
C LYS A 204 6.48 -42.19 -4.62
N ALA A 205 6.05 -41.30 -3.75
CA ALA A 205 6.28 -39.87 -3.97
C ALA A 205 6.82 -39.11 -2.73
N PHE A 206 7.91 -38.36 -2.91
CA PHE A 206 8.52 -37.53 -1.88
C PHE A 206 7.61 -36.36 -1.52
N THR A 207 7.13 -36.34 -0.28
CA THR A 207 6.23 -35.28 0.21
C THR A 207 7.01 -34.16 0.89
N LEU A 208 6.86 -32.95 0.36
CA LEU A 208 7.37 -31.69 0.87
C LEU A 208 6.25 -30.94 1.60
N ASP A 209 6.40 -30.72 2.91
CA ASP A 209 5.46 -29.91 3.68
C ASP A 209 5.80 -28.43 3.49
N LEU A 210 4.85 -27.65 2.98
CA LEU A 210 5.02 -26.23 2.75
C LEU A 210 4.28 -25.40 3.80
N ALA A 211 3.76 -26.02 4.87
CA ALA A 211 3.06 -25.29 5.92
C ALA A 211 4.00 -24.35 6.68
N SER A 212 3.68 -23.05 6.66
CA SER A 212 4.48 -22.02 7.33
C SER A 212 3.62 -20.82 7.69
N THR A 213 3.87 -20.22 8.86
CA THR A 213 3.27 -18.95 9.29
C THR A 213 4.26 -17.82 9.06
N TRP A 214 3.79 -16.71 8.50
CA TRP A 214 4.67 -15.62 8.09
C TRP A 214 4.86 -14.58 9.22
N PRO A 215 5.94 -13.78 9.17
CA PRO A 215 6.16 -12.71 10.15
C PRO A 215 5.03 -11.68 10.12
N SER A 216 4.58 -11.23 11.30
CA SER A 216 3.51 -10.24 11.42
C SER A 216 3.87 -8.86 10.86
N LYS A 217 5.17 -8.55 10.74
CA LYS A 217 5.67 -7.33 10.11
C LYS A 217 6.56 -7.73 8.94
N ILE A 218 6.14 -7.38 7.72
CA ILE A 218 6.84 -7.73 6.47
C ILE A 218 7.77 -6.59 6.08
N ILE A 219 7.26 -5.36 6.04
CA ILE A 219 8.01 -4.17 5.63
C ILE A 219 7.87 -3.08 6.69
N HIS A 220 8.99 -2.42 6.99
CA HIS A 220 9.02 -1.16 7.73
C HIS A 220 10.08 -0.26 7.12
N LYS A 221 9.66 0.81 6.46
CA LYS A 221 10.55 1.81 5.87
C LYS A 221 10.20 3.18 6.41
N ASN A 222 11.24 3.95 6.71
CA ASN A 222 11.13 5.30 7.21
C ASN A 222 12.12 6.17 6.42
N TRP A 223 11.57 7.13 5.68
CA TRP A 223 12.28 8.17 4.95
C TRP A 223 12.05 9.50 5.66
N THR A 224 12.85 10.52 5.35
CA THR A 224 12.83 11.83 6.04
C THR A 224 11.43 12.47 6.15
N HIS A 225 10.52 12.17 5.22
CA HIS A 225 9.16 12.71 5.17
C HIS A 225 8.08 11.66 4.82
N ALA A 226 8.38 10.36 4.97
CA ALA A 226 7.41 9.31 4.66
C ALA A 226 7.67 8.02 5.45
N THR A 227 6.61 7.32 5.80
CA THR A 227 6.65 5.97 6.40
C THR A 227 5.84 4.99 5.56
N PHE A 228 6.33 3.76 5.45
CA PHE A 228 5.66 2.67 4.75
C PHE A 228 5.78 1.38 5.58
N ASP A 229 4.64 0.86 5.98
CA ASP A 229 4.49 -0.32 6.80
C ASP A 229 3.62 -1.35 6.08
N VAL A 230 4.09 -2.59 6.01
CA VAL A 230 3.28 -3.74 5.56
C VAL A 230 3.28 -4.76 6.67
N SER A 231 2.10 -5.01 7.22
CA SER A 231 1.85 -5.97 8.28
C SER A 231 1.03 -7.14 7.76
N CYS A 232 1.31 -8.31 8.33
CA CYS A 232 0.60 -9.55 8.08
C CYS A 232 -0.28 -9.87 9.29
N VAL A 233 -1.61 -9.90 9.08
CA VAL A 233 -2.61 -10.16 10.13
C VAL A 233 -2.84 -11.67 10.28
N ASP A 234 -2.84 -12.40 9.17
CA ASP A 234 -2.97 -13.86 9.11
C ASP A 234 -2.45 -14.35 7.75
N CYS A 235 -1.15 -14.51 7.63
CA CYS A 235 -0.52 -14.99 6.40
C CYS A 235 0.31 -16.25 6.65
N GLY A 236 0.24 -17.12 5.67
CA GLY A 236 0.88 -18.41 5.74
C GLY A 236 0.58 -19.26 4.52
N THR A 237 1.31 -20.35 4.45
CA THR A 237 1.11 -21.41 3.47
C THR A 237 0.68 -22.67 4.21
N SER A 238 -0.04 -23.57 3.56
CA SER A 238 -0.32 -24.91 4.05
C SER A 238 -0.47 -25.90 2.91
N GLY A 239 -0.40 -27.19 3.23
CA GLY A 239 -0.45 -28.26 2.24
C GLY A 239 0.93 -28.74 1.84
N GLN A 240 0.95 -29.64 0.86
CA GLN A 240 2.15 -30.42 0.53
C GLN A 240 2.37 -30.47 -0.98
N LEU A 241 3.64 -30.52 -1.40
CA LEU A 241 4.03 -30.90 -2.75
C LEU A 241 4.56 -32.31 -2.76
N VAL A 242 4.11 -33.10 -3.72
CA VAL A 242 4.39 -34.52 -3.83
C VAL A 242 5.18 -34.74 -5.10
N PHE A 243 6.47 -35.01 -4.95
CA PHE A 243 7.42 -35.18 -6.04
C PHE A 243 7.64 -36.65 -6.38
N SER A 244 7.80 -36.96 -7.66
CA SER A 244 8.37 -38.24 -8.11
C SER A 244 9.36 -37.98 -9.24
N GLY A 245 10.44 -38.76 -9.29
CA GLY A 245 11.48 -38.54 -10.29
C GLY A 245 12.19 -39.81 -10.74
N HIS A 246 12.73 -39.72 -11.94
CA HIS A 246 13.51 -40.76 -12.60
C HIS A 246 14.65 -40.13 -13.38
N ILE A 247 15.84 -40.65 -13.15
CA ILE A 247 17.06 -40.18 -13.79
C ILE A 247 17.73 -41.36 -14.48
N GLU A 248 18.14 -41.17 -15.72
CA GLU A 248 19.10 -42.04 -16.41
C GLU A 248 20.31 -41.20 -16.81
N GLY A 249 21.50 -41.77 -16.68
CA GLY A 249 22.71 -41.09 -17.13
C GLY A 249 23.92 -42.00 -17.18
N SER A 250 25.04 -41.39 -17.57
CA SER A 250 26.34 -42.03 -17.61
C SER A 250 27.41 -41.10 -17.03
N ALA A 251 28.48 -41.68 -16.47
CA ALA A 251 29.59 -40.88 -15.95
C ALA A 251 30.36 -40.11 -17.04
N PHE A 252 30.11 -40.41 -18.33
CA PHE A 252 30.83 -39.83 -19.47
C PHE A 252 30.00 -38.80 -20.25
N SER A 253 28.69 -39.03 -20.40
CA SER A 253 27.75 -38.11 -21.08
C SER A 253 26.97 -37.21 -20.11
N GLY A 254 27.04 -37.47 -18.81
CA GLY A 254 26.21 -36.80 -17.82
C GLY A 254 24.82 -37.42 -17.76
N ILE A 255 23.79 -36.60 -17.58
CA ILE A 255 22.40 -37.06 -17.47
C ILE A 255 21.79 -37.13 -18.88
N ASP A 256 21.27 -38.31 -19.23
CA ASP A 256 20.68 -38.60 -20.55
C ASP A 256 19.14 -38.50 -20.53
N LYS A 257 18.51 -38.81 -19.38
CA LYS A 257 17.10 -38.58 -19.12
C LYS A 257 16.90 -38.06 -17.71
N PHE A 258 16.04 -37.06 -17.59
CA PHE A 258 15.62 -36.52 -16.31
C PHE A 258 14.13 -36.22 -16.41
N MET A 259 13.36 -37.01 -15.67
CA MET A 259 11.93 -36.81 -15.51
C MET A 259 11.64 -36.50 -14.05
N ILE A 260 10.99 -35.38 -13.80
CA ILE A 260 10.47 -35.04 -12.48
C ILE A 260 9.01 -34.62 -12.62
N SER A 261 8.20 -35.00 -11.65
CA SER A 261 6.84 -34.49 -11.53
C SER A 261 6.55 -33.99 -10.14
N ALA A 262 5.67 -33.00 -10.05
CA ALA A 262 5.13 -32.44 -8.83
C ALA A 262 3.60 -32.45 -8.89
N THR A 263 2.97 -32.86 -7.79
CA THR A 263 1.50 -32.84 -7.59
C THR A 263 1.19 -32.21 -6.23
N PRO A 264 0.24 -31.28 -6.13
CA PRO A 264 -0.13 -30.67 -4.85
C PRO A 264 -1.10 -31.56 -4.04
N ARG A 265 -1.08 -31.38 -2.72
CA ARG A 265 -2.10 -31.92 -1.79
C ARG A 265 -2.50 -30.87 -0.77
N GLY A 266 -3.73 -30.37 -0.88
CA GLY A 266 -4.27 -29.31 -0.04
C GLY A 266 -3.44 -28.03 -0.06
N LEU A 267 -2.76 -27.76 -1.17
CA LEU A 267 -1.81 -26.65 -1.28
C LEU A 267 -2.57 -25.32 -1.35
N GLN A 268 -2.35 -24.47 -0.35
CA GLN A 268 -2.98 -23.17 -0.26
C GLN A 268 -2.04 -22.14 0.37
N ALA A 269 -2.26 -20.87 0.01
CA ALA A 269 -1.60 -19.72 0.59
C ALA A 269 -2.67 -18.70 1.01
N ALA A 270 -2.58 -18.18 2.23
CA ALA A 270 -3.43 -17.13 2.74
C ALA A 270 -2.59 -15.88 3.03
N LEU A 271 -3.09 -14.73 2.62
CA LEU A 271 -2.41 -13.44 2.72
C LEU A 271 -3.41 -12.37 3.13
N ASN A 272 -3.45 -12.11 4.43
CA ASN A 272 -4.21 -11.01 4.99
C ASN A 272 -3.25 -9.88 5.37
N LEU A 273 -3.24 -8.85 4.54
CA LEU A 273 -2.30 -7.73 4.60
C LEU A 273 -2.97 -6.47 5.13
N GLU A 274 -2.24 -5.75 5.97
CA GLU A 274 -2.51 -4.38 6.37
C GLU A 274 -1.34 -3.51 5.89
N ILE A 275 -1.63 -2.60 4.98
CA ILE A 275 -0.66 -1.71 4.35
C ILE A 275 -0.94 -0.32 4.88
N ALA A 276 0.02 0.30 5.55
CA ALA A 276 -0.07 1.66 6.06
C ALA A 276 1.01 2.54 5.42
N PHE A 277 0.60 3.71 4.96
CA PHE A 277 1.48 4.74 4.41
C PHE A 277 1.13 6.10 4.99
N GLU A 278 2.13 6.94 5.24
CA GLU A 278 1.98 8.34 5.65
C GLU A 278 3.16 9.18 5.12
N GLY A 279 2.89 10.26 4.39
CA GLY A 279 3.92 11.24 3.99
C GLY A 279 3.81 11.75 2.55
N LEU A 280 4.84 12.48 2.09
CA LEU A 280 4.91 13.03 0.73
C LEU A 280 6.32 12.82 0.17
N TYR A 281 6.44 11.93 -0.82
CA TYR A 281 7.75 11.53 -1.34
C TYR A 281 7.67 11.05 -2.80
N LYS A 282 8.51 11.62 -3.67
CA LYS A 282 8.75 11.10 -5.03
C LYS A 282 10.00 10.22 -4.98
N PHE A 283 9.83 8.94 -5.22
CA PHE A 283 10.92 7.99 -5.12
C PHE A 283 11.81 8.05 -6.38
N GLY A 284 13.13 8.04 -6.19
CA GLY A 284 14.09 7.78 -7.27
C GLY A 284 14.24 6.28 -7.52
N LYS A 285 15.40 5.83 -8.05
CA LYS A 285 15.70 4.40 -8.26
C LYS A 285 15.76 3.53 -6.98
N ASP A 286 15.59 4.13 -5.81
CA ASP A 286 15.88 3.52 -4.50
C ASP A 286 14.65 2.95 -3.77
N ALA A 287 13.45 3.00 -4.36
CA ALA A 287 12.22 2.46 -3.75
C ALA A 287 11.73 1.17 -4.38
N LYS A 288 12.69 0.33 -4.77
CA LYS A 288 12.46 -1.05 -5.15
C LYS A 288 13.37 -1.93 -4.31
N GLU A 289 12.81 -2.92 -3.65
CA GLU A 289 13.57 -3.92 -2.91
C GLU A 289 12.89 -5.28 -3.02
N GLU A 290 13.69 -6.32 -3.19
CA GLU A 290 13.28 -7.70 -3.00
C GLU A 290 14.13 -8.29 -1.87
N PHE A 291 13.49 -8.99 -0.94
CA PHE A 291 14.14 -9.54 0.24
C PHE A 291 13.58 -10.91 0.60
N GLU A 292 14.40 -11.72 1.30
CA GLU A 292 13.97 -13.00 1.82
C GLU A 292 13.07 -12.79 3.05
N LEU A 293 11.78 -13.16 2.92
CA LEU A 293 10.81 -13.04 4.01
C LEU A 293 10.94 -14.19 4.99
N LEU A 294 11.06 -15.42 4.48
CA LEU A 294 11.35 -16.61 5.28
C LEU A 294 11.94 -17.73 4.42
N THR A 295 12.83 -18.51 5.01
CA THR A 295 13.20 -19.83 4.50
C THR A 295 12.22 -20.85 5.10
N ILE A 296 11.54 -21.63 4.26
CA ILE A 296 10.68 -22.71 4.74
C ILE A 296 11.61 -23.84 5.21
N PRO A 297 11.50 -24.29 6.47
CA PRO A 297 12.28 -25.41 6.97
C PRO A 297 11.74 -26.70 6.35
N LEU A 298 12.25 -27.03 5.17
CA LEU A 298 11.90 -28.27 4.48
C LEU A 298 12.51 -29.47 5.22
N PRO A 299 11.94 -30.69 5.07
CA PRO A 299 12.61 -31.90 5.52
C PRO A 299 14.02 -31.87 4.96
N SER A 300 15.01 -32.15 5.80
CA SER A 300 16.41 -32.15 5.40
C SER A 300 16.56 -32.89 4.07
N GLY A 301 17.28 -32.27 3.14
CA GLY A 301 17.69 -32.92 1.90
C GLY A 301 18.30 -34.28 2.24
N TRP A 302 18.32 -35.20 1.29
CA TRP A 302 18.91 -36.51 1.50
C TRP A 302 20.03 -36.71 0.52
N ARG A 303 21.05 -37.45 0.94
CA ARG A 303 22.13 -37.84 0.04
C ARG A 303 22.44 -39.31 0.18
N ILE A 304 22.84 -39.90 -0.93
CA ILE A 304 23.58 -41.15 -0.99
C ILE A 304 25.05 -40.73 -1.11
N PRO A 305 25.87 -40.87 -0.05
CA PRO A 305 27.24 -40.38 -0.04
C PRO A 305 28.05 -40.80 -1.28
N GLY A 306 28.65 -39.82 -1.95
CA GLY A 306 29.46 -40.00 -3.17
C GLY A 306 28.69 -40.42 -4.43
N VAL A 307 27.36 -40.57 -4.37
CA VAL A 307 26.51 -40.94 -5.51
C VAL A 307 25.56 -39.81 -5.90
N LEU A 308 24.79 -39.29 -4.95
CA LEU A 308 23.72 -38.34 -5.26
C LEU A 308 23.37 -37.48 -4.04
N THR A 309 23.16 -36.19 -4.27
CA THR A 309 22.59 -35.26 -3.28
C THR A 309 21.29 -34.70 -3.83
N PHE A 310 20.24 -34.72 -3.01
CA PHE A 310 18.95 -34.12 -3.30
C PHE A 310 18.59 -33.14 -2.19
N GLY A 311 18.45 -31.86 -2.54
CA GLY A 311 18.13 -30.80 -1.60
C GLY A 311 16.98 -29.94 -2.10
N PRO A 312 15.78 -30.05 -1.52
CA PRO A 312 14.76 -29.05 -1.80
C PRO A 312 15.08 -27.80 -0.96
N ASN A 313 15.01 -26.64 -1.59
CA ASN A 313 15.07 -25.35 -0.93
C ASN A 313 13.78 -24.61 -1.26
N ALA A 314 13.09 -24.08 -0.26
CA ALA A 314 11.95 -23.21 -0.49
C ALA A 314 12.12 -21.95 0.32
N LYS A 315 12.00 -20.83 -0.38
CA LYS A 315 12.04 -19.50 0.20
C LYS A 315 10.76 -18.78 -0.19
N VAL A 316 10.26 -18.00 0.75
CA VAL A 316 9.32 -16.94 0.44
C VAL A 316 10.13 -15.66 0.36
N LEU A 317 10.16 -15.08 -0.82
CA LEU A 317 10.66 -13.74 -1.08
C LEU A 317 9.46 -12.78 -1.07
N ALA A 318 9.71 -11.55 -0.67
CA ALA A 318 8.75 -10.46 -0.81
C ALA A 318 9.46 -9.29 -1.46
N GLY A 319 8.74 -8.54 -2.27
CA GLY A 319 9.27 -7.35 -2.90
C GLY A 319 8.24 -6.27 -3.04
N TYR A 320 8.73 -5.03 -3.11
CA TYR A 320 7.91 -3.86 -3.36
C TYR A 320 8.61 -2.96 -4.39
N GLU A 321 7.80 -2.24 -5.14
CA GLU A 321 8.25 -1.15 -6.02
C GLU A 321 7.28 0.02 -5.88
N LEU A 322 7.78 1.17 -5.44
CA LEU A 322 7.01 2.39 -5.23
C LEU A 322 7.53 3.49 -6.15
N GLU A 323 6.66 4.11 -6.93
CA GLU A 323 7.05 5.18 -7.86
C GLU A 323 6.90 6.57 -7.22
N SER A 324 5.75 6.82 -6.62
CA SER A 324 5.48 8.04 -5.86
C SER A 324 4.35 7.79 -4.88
N VAL A 325 4.42 8.42 -3.71
CA VAL A 325 3.31 8.35 -2.76
C VAL A 325 3.13 9.70 -2.06
N ALA A 326 1.89 10.18 -2.03
CA ALA A 326 1.48 11.39 -1.35
C ALA A 326 0.17 11.14 -0.57
N GLY A 327 0.19 11.43 0.73
CA GLY A 327 -0.99 11.35 1.61
C GLY A 327 -0.81 10.38 2.77
N SER A 328 -1.93 9.95 3.36
CA SER A 328 -1.94 8.90 4.38
C SER A 328 -3.05 7.89 4.09
N ALA A 329 -2.73 6.61 4.16
CA ALA A 329 -3.64 5.53 3.79
C ALA A 329 -3.37 4.28 4.63
N THR A 330 -4.44 3.67 5.13
CA THR A 330 -4.43 2.28 5.61
C THR A 330 -5.34 1.45 4.71
N VAL A 331 -4.75 0.43 4.08
CA VAL A 331 -5.44 -0.54 3.22
C VAL A 331 -5.40 -1.90 3.90
N THR A 332 -6.56 -2.54 4.06
CA THR A 332 -6.64 -3.93 4.52
C THR A 332 -7.23 -4.79 3.41
N THR A 333 -6.54 -5.87 3.06
CA THR A 333 -6.97 -6.83 2.04
C THR A 333 -6.62 -8.26 2.45
N GLY A 334 -7.40 -9.23 1.96
CA GLY A 334 -7.22 -10.65 2.27
C GLY A 334 -7.41 -11.51 1.04
N ILE A 335 -6.43 -12.35 0.72
CA ILE A 335 -6.46 -13.24 -0.44
C ILE A 335 -6.03 -14.63 0.01
N ALA A 336 -6.83 -15.63 -0.31
CA ALA A 336 -6.45 -17.03 -0.19
C ALA A 336 -6.45 -17.68 -1.57
N ALA A 337 -5.35 -18.31 -1.95
CA ALA A 337 -5.25 -19.14 -3.16
C ALA A 337 -5.19 -20.62 -2.78
N LYS A 338 -5.80 -21.45 -3.62
CA LYS A 338 -5.80 -22.91 -3.51
C LYS A 338 -5.47 -23.50 -4.86
N ILE A 339 -4.44 -24.33 -4.94
CA ILE A 339 -4.11 -25.08 -6.15
C ILE A 339 -4.92 -26.39 -6.12
N PRO A 340 -5.64 -26.75 -7.20
CA PRO A 340 -6.39 -28.00 -7.27
C PRO A 340 -5.49 -29.24 -7.07
N ASP A 341 -5.93 -30.20 -6.26
CA ASP A 341 -5.16 -31.42 -5.97
C ASP A 341 -4.95 -32.34 -7.18
N ASP A 342 -5.71 -32.16 -8.26
CA ASP A 342 -5.56 -32.87 -9.54
C ASP A 342 -4.56 -32.20 -10.50
N SER A 343 -3.82 -31.20 -10.04
CA SER A 343 -2.77 -30.54 -10.83
C SER A 343 -1.54 -31.44 -11.01
N LEU A 344 -0.94 -31.39 -12.19
CA LEU A 344 0.29 -32.12 -12.53
C LEU A 344 1.26 -31.19 -13.23
N ALA A 345 2.48 -31.10 -12.72
CA ALA A 345 3.60 -30.50 -13.43
C ALA A 345 4.63 -31.59 -13.67
N LYS A 346 4.90 -31.90 -14.94
CA LYS A 346 5.87 -32.92 -15.32
C LYS A 346 6.88 -32.34 -16.31
N VAL A 347 8.15 -32.49 -15.98
CA VAL A 347 9.28 -32.06 -16.81
C VAL A 347 10.01 -33.31 -17.29
N ASP A 348 10.39 -33.31 -18.57
CA ASP A 348 11.29 -34.28 -19.20
C ASP A 348 12.38 -33.49 -19.95
N LEU A 349 13.49 -33.18 -19.26
CA LEU A 349 14.52 -32.25 -19.74
C LEU A 349 15.12 -32.63 -21.10
N PHE A 350 15.20 -33.93 -21.37
CA PHE A 350 15.86 -34.51 -22.55
C PHE A 350 14.87 -35.19 -23.52
N GLY A 351 13.57 -35.18 -23.19
CA GLY A 351 12.50 -35.73 -24.01
C GLY A 351 12.08 -34.83 -25.19
N LYS A 352 11.33 -35.40 -26.13
CA LYS A 352 10.77 -34.66 -27.28
C LYS A 352 9.67 -33.67 -26.87
N LYS A 353 8.87 -34.01 -25.86
CA LYS A 353 7.91 -33.13 -25.20
C LYS A 353 8.47 -32.84 -23.82
N LYS A 354 9.14 -31.70 -23.68
CA LYS A 354 9.88 -31.37 -22.47
C LYS A 354 9.00 -31.09 -21.24
N LEU A 355 7.72 -30.83 -21.46
CA LEU A 355 6.82 -30.30 -20.44
C LEU A 355 5.39 -30.83 -20.62
N ASP A 356 4.77 -31.27 -19.53
CA ASP A 356 3.36 -31.63 -19.45
C ASP A 356 2.76 -31.06 -18.15
N VAL A 357 2.01 -29.97 -18.27
CA VAL A 357 1.50 -29.20 -17.13
C VAL A 357 -0.01 -28.98 -17.28
N HIS A 358 -0.78 -29.25 -16.22
CA HIS A 358 -2.21 -28.94 -16.15
C HIS A 358 -2.69 -28.76 -14.71
N GLY A 359 -3.82 -28.07 -14.52
CA GLY A 359 -4.49 -27.87 -13.22
C GLY A 359 -3.87 -26.80 -12.31
N TRP A 360 -2.60 -26.41 -12.54
CA TRP A 360 -1.84 -25.46 -11.70
C TRP A 360 -2.35 -24.02 -11.64
N ILE A 361 -3.49 -23.72 -12.27
CA ILE A 361 -4.16 -22.43 -12.16
C ILE A 361 -4.84 -22.39 -10.78
N PRO A 362 -4.46 -21.46 -9.88
CA PRO A 362 -5.04 -21.42 -8.55
C PRO A 362 -6.51 -20.96 -8.60
N THR A 363 -7.27 -21.39 -7.61
CA THR A 363 -8.59 -20.85 -7.29
C THR A 363 -8.47 -19.86 -6.12
N PHE A 364 -9.23 -18.77 -6.16
CA PHE A 364 -9.07 -17.66 -5.21
C PHE A 364 -10.32 -17.46 -4.36
N GLU A 365 -10.11 -17.19 -3.08
CA GLU A 365 -11.08 -16.67 -2.13
C GLU A 365 -10.57 -15.30 -1.66
N ILE A 366 -11.39 -14.27 -1.87
CA ILE A 366 -10.96 -12.88 -1.69
C ILE A 366 -11.84 -12.22 -0.64
N GLN A 367 -11.21 -11.52 0.30
CA GLN A 367 -11.89 -10.66 1.27
C GLN A 367 -12.07 -9.26 0.68
N PRO A 368 -13.20 -8.57 0.99
CA PRO A 368 -13.44 -7.23 0.49
C PRO A 368 -12.36 -6.25 0.99
N LEU A 369 -11.86 -5.44 0.06
CA LEU A 369 -10.90 -4.36 0.32
C LEU A 369 -11.51 -3.33 1.29
N GLN A 370 -10.80 -3.00 2.36
CA GLN A 370 -11.15 -1.92 3.28
C GLN A 370 -10.11 -0.81 3.18
N LEU A 371 -10.56 0.43 2.97
CA LEU A 371 -9.70 1.59 2.80
C LEU A 371 -10.07 2.68 3.80
N GLN A 372 -9.06 3.27 4.43
CA GLN A 372 -9.12 4.53 5.17
C GLN A 372 -8.00 5.43 4.62
N ALA A 373 -8.30 6.39 3.73
CA ALA A 373 -7.24 7.12 3.03
C ALA A 373 -7.63 8.46 2.39
N GLU A 374 -6.63 9.36 2.28
CA GLU A 374 -6.44 10.38 1.23
C GLU A 374 -5.14 10.01 0.49
N LEU A 375 -5.17 9.60 -0.79
CA LEU A 375 -4.00 9.01 -1.44
C LEU A 375 -3.91 9.29 -2.95
N THR A 376 -2.71 9.69 -3.40
CA THR A 376 -2.24 9.52 -4.79
C THR A 376 -0.99 8.64 -4.75
N ALA A 377 -1.03 7.44 -5.34
CA ALA A 377 0.04 6.46 -5.24
C ALA A 377 0.05 5.45 -6.39
N THR A 378 1.24 5.14 -6.91
CA THR A 378 1.43 4.02 -7.84
C THR A 378 2.51 3.11 -7.28
N GLY A 379 2.19 1.83 -7.13
CA GLY A 379 3.15 0.85 -6.64
C GLY A 379 2.67 -0.59 -6.81
N SER A 380 3.62 -1.51 -6.74
CA SER A 380 3.35 -2.95 -6.74
C SER A 380 3.96 -3.61 -5.51
N LEU A 381 3.23 -4.58 -4.96
CA LEU A 381 3.66 -5.44 -3.88
C LEU A 381 3.51 -6.88 -4.36
N TRP A 382 4.56 -7.68 -4.23
CA TRP A 382 4.49 -9.08 -4.58
C TRP A 382 5.13 -9.95 -3.53
N THR A 383 4.62 -11.18 -3.45
CA THR A 383 5.27 -12.26 -2.73
C THR A 383 5.59 -13.36 -3.73
N LYS A 384 6.80 -13.89 -3.65
CA LYS A 384 7.30 -14.96 -4.51
C LYS A 384 7.68 -16.16 -3.66
N VAL A 385 6.97 -17.26 -3.84
CA VAL A 385 7.34 -18.56 -3.30
C VAL A 385 8.25 -19.22 -4.32
N ALA A 386 9.55 -19.17 -4.07
CA ALA A 386 10.56 -19.83 -4.89
C ALA A 386 10.85 -21.20 -4.28
N VAL A 387 10.48 -22.26 -4.99
CA VAL A 387 10.80 -23.64 -4.64
C VAL A 387 11.84 -24.15 -5.63
N ALA A 388 13.06 -24.26 -5.17
CA ALA A 388 14.15 -24.87 -5.92
C ALA A 388 14.33 -26.32 -5.49
N VAL A 389 14.56 -27.20 -6.46
CA VAL A 389 14.98 -28.57 -6.19
C VAL A 389 16.32 -28.78 -6.88
N SER A 390 17.36 -28.99 -6.07
CA SER A 390 18.67 -29.35 -6.59
C SER A 390 18.87 -30.86 -6.59
N LEU A 391 19.44 -31.34 -7.68
CA LEU A 391 19.89 -32.71 -7.83
C LEU A 391 21.33 -32.72 -8.33
N GLU A 392 22.22 -33.24 -7.51
CA GLU A 392 23.62 -33.40 -7.87
C GLU A 392 23.95 -34.88 -7.99
N VAL A 393 24.62 -35.29 -9.06
CA VAL A 393 24.83 -36.70 -9.38
C VAL A 393 26.30 -36.98 -9.67
N LEU A 394 26.86 -37.98 -9.00
CA LEU A 394 28.26 -38.40 -9.08
C LEU A 394 29.27 -37.28 -8.76
N VAL A 395 28.96 -36.45 -7.76
CA VAL A 395 29.87 -35.39 -7.27
C VAL A 395 31.03 -36.01 -6.49
N PRO A 396 32.30 -35.65 -6.74
CA PRO A 396 33.42 -36.04 -5.91
C PRO A 396 33.39 -35.32 -4.55
N ASP A 397 33.84 -35.97 -3.46
CA ASP A 397 33.95 -35.39 -2.11
C ASP A 397 34.90 -34.17 -2.01
N THR A 398 35.48 -33.71 -3.13
CA THR A 398 36.36 -32.55 -3.22
C THR A 398 35.61 -31.41 -3.90
N GLU A 399 35.52 -30.26 -3.21
CA GLU A 399 34.72 -29.03 -3.46
C GLU A 399 34.81 -28.36 -4.86
N SER A 400 35.24 -29.04 -5.94
CA SER A 400 35.58 -28.38 -7.21
C SER A 400 34.77 -28.79 -8.45
N ASP A 401 33.92 -29.82 -8.39
CA ASP A 401 33.11 -30.26 -9.54
C ASP A 401 31.61 -30.06 -9.25
N GLU A 402 31.11 -28.84 -9.47
CA GLU A 402 29.68 -28.47 -9.34
C GLU A 402 28.90 -28.94 -10.58
N ASN A 403 28.72 -30.25 -10.72
CA ASN A 403 27.88 -30.83 -11.77
C ASN A 403 26.50 -31.18 -11.20
N GLY A 404 25.51 -30.37 -11.52
CA GLY A 404 24.15 -30.48 -10.99
C GLY A 404 23.08 -30.20 -12.03
N VAL A 405 21.91 -30.82 -11.83
CA VAL A 405 20.66 -30.45 -12.51
C VAL A 405 19.77 -29.80 -11.48
N ASN A 406 19.28 -28.62 -11.81
CA ASN A 406 18.41 -27.85 -10.95
C ASN A 406 17.10 -27.59 -11.69
N VAL A 407 16.01 -27.70 -10.94
CA VAL A 407 14.68 -27.31 -11.39
C VAL A 407 14.12 -26.34 -10.38
N ASP A 408 13.83 -25.13 -10.86
CA ASP A 408 13.26 -24.05 -10.08
C ASP A 408 11.80 -23.88 -10.47
N VAL A 409 10.92 -23.95 -9.47
CA VAL A 409 9.51 -23.61 -9.56
C VAL A 409 9.32 -22.28 -8.86
N ASN A 410 9.11 -21.24 -9.65
CA ASN A 410 8.91 -19.88 -9.16
C ASN A 410 7.43 -19.56 -9.22
N LEU A 411 6.76 -19.58 -8.08
CA LEU A 411 5.38 -19.11 -7.98
C LEU A 411 5.38 -17.71 -7.38
N GLN A 412 5.21 -16.70 -8.22
CA GLN A 412 4.95 -15.34 -7.79
C GLN A 412 3.43 -15.16 -7.59
N PHE A 413 3.03 -15.11 -6.33
CA PHE A 413 1.64 -15.00 -5.96
C PHE A 413 1.47 -14.41 -4.55
N PRO A 414 0.52 -13.48 -4.36
CA PRO A 414 -0.10 -12.62 -5.35
C PRO A 414 0.91 -11.57 -5.81
N LYS A 415 0.80 -11.19 -7.08
CA LYS A 415 1.33 -9.94 -7.59
C LYS A 415 0.21 -8.92 -7.43
N VAL A 416 0.28 -8.11 -6.38
CA VAL A 416 -0.71 -7.06 -6.11
C VAL A 416 -0.22 -5.79 -6.80
N THR A 417 -0.90 -5.38 -7.86
CA THR A 417 -0.65 -4.10 -8.51
C THR A 417 -1.68 -3.11 -8.00
N VAL A 418 -1.22 -2.01 -7.43
CA VAL A 418 -2.08 -0.95 -6.90
C VAL A 418 -1.84 0.31 -7.71
N THR A 419 -2.88 0.74 -8.44
CA THR A 419 -2.90 2.01 -9.14
C THR A 419 -3.93 2.91 -8.48
N ALA A 420 -3.47 3.83 -7.64
CA ALA A 420 -4.31 4.85 -7.03
C ALA A 420 -4.12 6.17 -7.80
N SER A 421 -5.15 6.58 -8.50
CA SER A 421 -5.19 7.88 -9.18
C SER A 421 -6.18 8.81 -8.48
N GLY A 422 -5.65 9.91 -7.95
CA GLY A 422 -6.46 11.06 -7.58
C GLY A 422 -6.64 11.95 -8.81
N GLY A 423 -7.84 12.47 -9.03
CA GLY A 423 -8.06 13.39 -10.13
C GLY A 423 -9.35 14.17 -10.03
N TYR A 424 -9.53 15.07 -11.00
CA TYR A 424 -10.68 15.95 -11.14
C TYR A 424 -11.37 15.73 -12.48
N ASP A 425 -12.68 15.51 -12.48
CA ASP A 425 -13.56 15.54 -13.65
C ASP A 425 -14.80 16.38 -13.32
N SER A 426 -15.02 17.45 -14.08
CA SER A 426 -16.17 18.36 -13.87
C SER A 426 -17.54 17.71 -14.08
N ASN A 427 -17.60 16.51 -14.67
CA ASN A 427 -18.82 15.70 -14.78
C ASN A 427 -18.96 14.64 -13.66
N GLY A 428 -18.01 14.61 -12.72
CA GLY A 428 -17.91 13.63 -11.63
C GLY A 428 -16.82 12.59 -11.90
N PHE A 429 -15.72 12.65 -11.14
CA PHE A 429 -14.64 11.68 -11.16
C PHE A 429 -15.09 10.31 -10.65
N CYS A 430 -15.86 10.28 -9.55
CA CYS A 430 -16.53 9.07 -9.03
C CYS A 430 -17.98 9.41 -8.62
N ASN A 431 -18.99 8.78 -9.22
CA ASN A 431 -20.40 8.89 -8.80
C ASN A 431 -20.94 10.34 -8.58
N ALA A 432 -20.65 11.24 -9.53
CA ALA A 432 -21.02 12.68 -9.53
C ALA A 432 -20.16 13.62 -8.66
N ASP A 433 -19.21 13.09 -7.88
CA ASP A 433 -18.24 13.91 -7.13
C ASP A 433 -17.08 14.30 -8.07
N PRO A 434 -16.80 15.60 -8.27
CA PRO A 434 -15.82 16.03 -9.25
C PRO A 434 -14.38 15.68 -8.87
N PHE A 435 -14.14 15.36 -7.61
CA PHE A 435 -12.91 14.78 -7.11
C PHE A 435 -13.14 13.33 -6.70
N GLY A 436 -12.15 12.50 -6.93
CA GLY A 436 -12.16 11.16 -6.39
C GLY A 436 -10.81 10.51 -6.42
N VAL A 437 -10.71 9.45 -5.65
CA VAL A 437 -9.62 8.50 -5.76
C VAL A 437 -10.20 7.27 -6.42
N SER A 438 -9.69 7.00 -7.61
CA SER A 438 -9.89 5.74 -8.29
C SER A 438 -8.76 4.84 -7.84
N LEU A 439 -9.10 3.85 -7.03
CA LEU A 439 -8.21 2.78 -6.64
C LEU A 439 -8.49 1.56 -7.51
N ASP A 440 -7.58 1.28 -8.42
CA ASP A 440 -7.54 0.04 -9.18
C ASP A 440 -6.56 -0.92 -8.49
N VAL A 441 -7.06 -2.10 -8.15
CA VAL A 441 -6.26 -3.16 -7.56
C VAL A 441 -6.41 -4.38 -8.42
N ASP A 442 -5.29 -4.78 -9.02
CA ASP A 442 -5.18 -5.99 -9.79
C ASP A 442 -4.44 -7.04 -8.98
N LEU A 443 -4.99 -8.24 -8.97
CA LEU A 443 -4.29 -9.42 -8.51
C LEU A 443 -3.82 -10.21 -9.70
N GLY A 444 -2.51 -10.37 -9.79
CA GLY A 444 -1.85 -11.26 -10.71
C GLY A 444 -1.26 -12.50 -10.03
N ALA A 445 -0.95 -13.48 -10.85
CA ALA A 445 -0.09 -14.59 -10.48
C ALA A 445 0.78 -14.94 -11.68
N GLU A 446 2.00 -15.33 -11.38
CA GLU A 446 2.97 -15.79 -12.35
C GLU A 446 3.57 -17.09 -11.82
N LEU A 447 3.54 -18.11 -12.64
CA LEU A 447 4.15 -19.40 -12.39
C LEU A 447 5.15 -19.66 -13.50
N GLU A 448 6.41 -19.55 -13.12
CA GLU A 448 7.56 -19.79 -13.97
C GLU A 448 8.18 -21.14 -13.58
N LEU A 449 8.58 -21.89 -14.59
CA LEU A 449 9.36 -23.11 -14.42
C LEU A 449 10.66 -22.98 -15.19
N GLU A 450 11.76 -23.05 -14.48
CA GLU A 450 13.10 -23.01 -15.04
C GLU A 450 13.82 -24.33 -14.77
N GLY A 451 14.53 -24.83 -15.77
CA GLY A 451 15.41 -25.99 -15.63
C GLY A 451 16.77 -25.68 -16.22
N TRP A 452 17.81 -25.85 -15.41
CA TRP A 452 19.18 -25.53 -15.79
C TRP A 452 20.17 -26.57 -15.28
N THR A 453 21.33 -26.62 -15.91
CA THR A 453 22.46 -27.46 -15.50
C THR A 453 23.62 -26.59 -15.08
N GLU A 454 24.32 -26.99 -14.05
CA GLU A 454 25.65 -26.47 -13.72
C GLU A 454 26.68 -27.48 -14.19
N ILE A 455 27.65 -27.03 -14.99
CA ILE A 455 28.79 -27.85 -15.39
C ILE A 455 30.04 -26.99 -15.28
N ASP A 456 31.02 -27.40 -14.47
CA ASP A 456 32.26 -26.66 -14.18
C ASP A 456 31.97 -25.20 -13.71
N GLY A 457 30.94 -25.01 -12.88
CA GLY A 457 30.50 -23.70 -12.39
C GLY A 457 29.86 -22.78 -13.45
N LYS A 458 29.53 -23.33 -14.63
CA LYS A 458 28.79 -22.62 -15.68
C LYS A 458 27.34 -23.08 -15.70
N ARG A 459 26.44 -22.19 -15.35
CA ARG A 459 24.99 -22.36 -15.52
C ARG A 459 24.60 -22.32 -17.01
N ASN A 460 23.88 -23.34 -17.44
CA ASN A 460 23.29 -23.45 -18.77
C ASN A 460 21.79 -23.76 -18.65
N VAL A 461 20.95 -22.80 -19.04
CA VAL A 461 19.49 -22.93 -19.01
C VAL A 461 19.04 -23.87 -20.12
N LEU A 462 18.32 -24.95 -19.77
CA LEU A 462 17.83 -25.95 -20.71
C LEU A 462 16.41 -25.65 -21.18
N PHE A 463 15.60 -25.06 -20.30
CA PHE A 463 14.31 -24.48 -20.60
C PHE A 463 13.94 -23.45 -19.53
N GLU A 464 13.13 -22.49 -19.93
CA GLU A 464 12.50 -21.47 -19.10
C GLU A 464 11.11 -21.31 -19.71
N VAL A 465 10.08 -21.57 -18.93
CA VAL A 465 8.69 -21.55 -19.41
C VAL A 465 7.81 -20.88 -18.38
N ASP A 466 7.16 -19.81 -18.80
CA ASP A 466 6.03 -19.22 -18.09
C ASP A 466 4.83 -20.13 -18.29
N LEU A 467 4.55 -20.95 -17.28
CA LEU A 467 3.41 -21.88 -17.26
C LEU A 467 2.10 -21.13 -17.18
N TYR A 468 2.13 -19.99 -16.48
CA TYR A 468 1.00 -19.13 -16.27
C TYR A 468 1.50 -17.73 -15.97
N GLU A 469 1.07 -16.75 -16.75
CA GLU A 469 1.24 -15.34 -16.44
C GLU A 469 -0.10 -14.68 -16.66
N ASN A 470 -0.64 -14.11 -15.59
CA ASN A 470 -1.80 -13.26 -15.69
C ASN A 470 -1.73 -12.23 -14.59
N ASP A 471 -1.45 -11.00 -14.98
CA ASP A 471 -1.35 -9.85 -14.09
C ASP A 471 -2.72 -9.34 -13.61
N GLN A 472 -3.82 -9.80 -14.21
CA GLN A 472 -5.20 -9.43 -13.89
C GLN A 472 -6.10 -10.66 -13.70
N LEU A 473 -5.62 -11.60 -12.89
CA LEU A 473 -6.35 -12.80 -12.46
C LEU A 473 -7.68 -12.45 -11.77
N TYR A 474 -7.65 -11.41 -10.96
CA TYR A 474 -8.83 -10.80 -10.38
C TYR A 474 -8.63 -9.30 -10.29
N GLN A 475 -9.45 -8.58 -11.03
CA GLN A 475 -9.57 -7.14 -10.86
C GLN A 475 -10.60 -6.89 -9.77
N PHE A 476 -10.18 -6.25 -8.68
CA PHE A 476 -11.15 -5.77 -7.71
C PHE A 476 -12.09 -4.78 -8.41
N PRO A 477 -13.38 -4.71 -8.03
CA PRO A 477 -14.23 -3.62 -8.50
C PRO A 477 -13.49 -2.32 -8.23
N VAL A 478 -13.25 -1.53 -9.28
CA VAL A 478 -12.56 -0.24 -9.16
C VAL A 478 -13.22 0.53 -8.04
N LEU A 479 -12.47 0.70 -6.96
CA LEU A 479 -12.96 1.40 -5.79
C LEU A 479 -12.81 2.87 -6.10
N CYS A 480 -13.84 3.41 -6.75
CA CYS A 480 -13.96 4.82 -7.04
C CYS A 480 -14.65 5.47 -5.86
N LEU A 481 -13.85 5.94 -4.91
CA LEU A 481 -14.36 6.78 -3.84
C LEU A 481 -14.41 8.19 -4.38
N GLY A 482 -15.63 8.73 -4.50
CA GLY A 482 -15.78 10.17 -4.46
C GLY A 482 -15.15 10.60 -3.15
N LEU A 483 -14.00 11.27 -3.25
CA LEU A 483 -13.45 11.96 -2.11
C LEU A 483 -14.36 13.17 -1.99
N GLY A 484 -15.45 12.98 -1.26
CA GLY A 484 -16.24 14.11 -0.81
C GLY A 484 -15.27 15.07 -0.14
N GLU A 485 -15.33 16.31 -0.59
CA GLU A 485 -14.86 17.50 0.11
C GLU A 485 -13.34 17.63 0.16
N SER A 486 -12.87 18.46 -0.79
CA SER A 486 -11.55 19.07 -0.75
C SER A 486 -11.21 19.58 0.66
N ASN A 487 -10.08 19.16 1.21
CA ASN A 487 -9.53 19.75 2.44
C ASN A 487 -9.41 21.28 2.32
N ASP A 488 -9.58 21.97 3.45
CA ASP A 488 -9.60 23.43 3.70
C ASP A 488 -8.43 24.27 3.12
N GLY A 489 -7.52 23.64 2.39
CA GLY A 489 -6.37 24.23 1.72
C GLY A 489 -6.56 24.59 0.25
N THR A 490 -7.63 24.16 -0.43
CA THR A 490 -7.73 24.39 -1.88
C THR A 490 -8.11 25.83 -2.23
N CYS A 491 -7.43 26.35 -3.25
CA CYS A 491 -7.64 27.68 -3.83
C CYS A 491 -9.00 27.83 -4.56
N SER A 492 -9.80 26.76 -4.65
CA SER A 492 -11.02 26.72 -5.46
C SER A 492 -12.03 27.81 -5.09
N VAL A 493 -12.63 28.41 -6.12
CA VAL A 493 -13.78 29.33 -6.05
C VAL A 493 -15.07 28.57 -5.70
N ILE A 494 -15.13 27.27 -6.00
CA ILE A 494 -16.30 26.42 -5.69
C ILE A 494 -16.18 25.94 -4.24
N ILE A 495 -17.24 26.19 -3.47
CA ILE A 495 -17.34 25.81 -2.06
C ILE A 495 -17.88 24.35 -2.02
N GLU A 496 -17.64 23.56 -0.97
CA GLU A 496 -18.30 22.24 -0.78
C GLU A 496 -19.20 22.27 0.48
N GLU A 497 -19.93 21.19 0.78
CA GLU A 497 -20.94 21.08 1.85
C GLU A 497 -20.37 21.06 3.30
N GLU A 498 -19.10 20.71 3.51
CA GLU A 498 -18.37 20.68 4.80
C GLU A 498 -17.84 22.02 5.31
N ASP A 499 -17.96 23.06 4.49
CA ASP A 499 -17.84 24.44 4.93
C ASP A 499 -18.70 24.62 6.22
N GLN A 500 -19.82 23.91 6.37
CA GLN A 500 -20.64 23.86 7.59
C GLN A 500 -19.88 23.85 8.94
N GLU A 501 -18.71 23.20 9.09
CA GLU A 501 -17.91 23.24 10.32
C GLU A 501 -17.11 24.55 10.52
N TRP A 502 -16.51 25.12 9.46
CA TRP A 502 -15.98 26.49 9.50
C TRP A 502 -17.10 27.51 9.79
N TRP A 503 -18.28 27.24 9.26
CA TRP A 503 -19.47 28.08 9.43
C TRP A 503 -20.16 27.93 10.81
N ASP A 504 -20.09 26.77 11.46
CA ASP A 504 -20.62 26.50 12.82
C ASP A 504 -19.65 26.96 13.94
N ASN A 505 -18.34 27.01 13.66
CA ASN A 505 -17.31 27.31 14.67
C ASN A 505 -16.92 28.79 14.79
N GLU A 506 -17.22 29.65 13.79
CA GLU A 506 -16.74 31.04 13.81
C GLU A 506 -17.83 32.14 13.72
N ILE A 507 -19.12 31.78 13.60
CA ILE A 507 -20.25 32.75 13.61
C ILE A 507 -21.09 32.68 14.90
N ASP A 508 -20.73 31.84 15.88
CA ASP A 508 -21.31 31.92 17.24
C ASP A 508 -20.43 32.78 18.18
N SER A 509 -21.09 33.73 18.84
CA SER A 509 -20.55 34.70 19.81
C SER A 509 -19.51 34.10 20.79
N PRO A 510 -18.52 34.87 21.31
CA PRO A 510 -17.25 34.34 21.87
C PRO A 510 -17.26 33.51 23.18
N ILE A 511 -18.32 32.80 23.60
CA ILE A 511 -18.38 32.25 24.98
C ILE A 511 -18.73 30.75 25.12
N THR A 512 -18.97 29.94 24.08
CA THR A 512 -19.46 28.55 24.32
C THR A 512 -18.79 27.41 23.55
N ALA A 513 -17.48 27.49 23.31
CA ALA A 513 -16.71 26.40 22.71
C ALA A 513 -16.56 25.13 23.60
N LEU A 514 -16.80 25.22 24.92
CA LEU A 514 -16.62 24.08 25.83
C LEU A 514 -17.89 23.24 26.11
N ALA A 515 -19.07 23.63 25.61
CA ALA A 515 -20.34 22.97 25.97
C ALA A 515 -20.90 21.99 24.92
N ARG A 516 -20.36 21.94 23.69
CA ARG A 516 -20.97 21.18 22.57
C ARG A 516 -20.46 19.74 22.38
N LEU A 517 -19.38 19.33 23.04
CA LEU A 517 -18.78 17.99 22.89
C LEU A 517 -19.59 16.81 23.49
N ARG A 518 -20.88 16.98 23.84
CA ARG A 518 -21.63 15.91 24.54
C ARG A 518 -23.03 15.55 24.06
N ARG A 519 -23.50 16.04 22.90
CA ARG A 519 -24.77 15.57 22.32
C ARG A 519 -24.71 15.47 20.80
N GLN A 520 -24.09 14.39 20.31
CA GLN A 520 -24.47 13.80 19.03
C GLN A 520 -25.87 13.18 19.13
N THR A 521 -26.55 13.14 17.98
CA THR A 521 -27.94 12.70 17.73
C THR A 521 -29.03 13.77 17.95
N VAL A 522 -29.32 14.54 16.90
CA VAL A 522 -30.66 14.88 16.37
C VAL A 522 -30.54 16.09 15.43
N ARG A 523 -30.96 15.87 14.18
CA ARG A 523 -31.25 16.84 13.09
C ARG A 523 -30.07 17.67 12.52
N ARG A 524 -29.62 17.20 11.35
CA ARG A 524 -29.16 18.01 10.20
C ARG A 524 -29.93 19.33 10.11
N ARG A 525 -29.28 20.43 10.49
CA ARG A 525 -29.63 21.80 10.07
C ARG A 525 -28.31 22.54 9.91
N SER A 526 -27.94 22.68 8.65
CA SER A 526 -26.78 23.38 8.15
C SER A 526 -26.59 24.78 8.74
N ALA A 527 -25.36 25.08 9.15
CA ALA A 527 -24.83 26.44 9.25
C ALA A 527 -24.78 27.13 7.88
N ILE A 528 -24.85 28.46 7.92
CA ILE A 528 -25.79 29.30 7.13
C ILE A 528 -27.10 28.59 6.86
N ALA A 529 -27.90 28.54 7.91
CA ALA A 529 -29.31 28.75 7.69
C ALA A 529 -29.41 29.97 6.78
N LYS A 530 -29.92 29.76 5.56
CA LYS A 530 -30.69 30.73 4.78
C LYS A 530 -30.99 31.90 5.71
N ARG A 531 -30.40 33.08 5.49
CA ARG A 531 -30.96 34.33 6.03
C ARG A 531 -32.28 34.57 5.30
N ALA A 532 -33.14 33.55 5.33
CA ALA A 532 -34.55 33.69 5.19
C ALA A 532 -34.93 34.78 6.20
N PRO A 533 -35.81 35.70 5.83
CA PRO A 533 -36.32 36.83 6.63
C PRO A 533 -36.74 36.51 8.07
N LYS A 534 -36.76 35.24 8.48
CA LYS A 534 -37.33 34.71 9.72
C LYS A 534 -36.39 34.77 10.93
N ARG A 535 -35.06 34.80 10.78
CA ARG A 535 -34.10 34.87 11.91
C ARG A 535 -33.60 36.32 12.11
N GLY A 536 -34.46 37.19 12.65
CA GLY A 536 -34.02 38.54 13.03
C GLY A 536 -32.98 38.54 14.14
N TYR A 537 -32.14 39.57 14.17
CA TYR A 537 -31.04 39.76 15.12
C TYR A 537 -31.39 40.82 16.17
N TYR A 538 -30.59 40.90 17.25
CA TYR A 538 -30.82 41.79 18.40
C TYR A 538 -29.57 42.62 18.69
N MET A 539 -29.77 43.82 19.24
CA MET A 539 -28.68 44.62 19.81
C MET A 539 -27.96 43.85 20.92
N THR A 540 -26.69 44.14 21.16
CA THR A 540 -25.90 43.44 22.20
C THR A 540 -26.53 43.61 23.58
N CYS A 541 -27.05 44.81 23.88
CA CYS A 541 -27.77 45.12 25.11
C CYS A 541 -29.13 44.40 25.25
N ASP A 542 -29.74 43.94 24.14
CA ASP A 542 -31.06 43.28 24.11
C ASP A 542 -30.95 41.75 23.91
N LYS A 543 -29.74 41.18 23.89
CA LYS A 543 -29.54 39.73 23.66
C LYS A 543 -30.31 38.86 24.66
N SER A 544 -30.44 39.31 25.92
CA SER A 544 -31.09 38.57 26.99
C SER A 544 -32.61 38.73 26.99
N SER A 545 -33.10 39.96 26.78
CA SER A 545 -34.53 40.31 26.79
C SER A 545 -35.23 39.97 25.47
N ARG A 546 -34.50 40.03 24.35
CA ARG A 546 -34.97 39.75 22.98
C ARG A 546 -36.24 40.53 22.62
N GLN A 547 -36.35 41.76 23.12
CA GLN A 547 -37.54 42.60 22.96
C GLN A 547 -37.57 43.30 21.59
N TYR A 548 -36.40 43.63 21.05
CA TYR A 548 -36.22 44.44 19.86
C TYR A 548 -35.58 43.63 18.74
N LYS A 549 -36.39 42.75 18.14
CA LYS A 549 -35.99 41.95 16.97
C LYS A 549 -35.85 42.86 15.75
N ILE A 550 -34.65 42.93 15.17
CA ILE A 550 -34.37 43.59 13.91
C ILE A 550 -34.53 42.57 12.79
N GLU A 551 -35.47 42.82 11.87
CA GLU A 551 -35.86 41.86 10.83
C GLU A 551 -35.52 42.41 9.44
N MET A 552 -34.60 41.74 8.74
CA MET A 552 -34.20 42.13 7.39
C MET A 552 -35.38 41.99 6.42
N LYS A 553 -35.44 42.91 5.45
CA LYS A 553 -36.43 42.87 4.38
C LYS A 553 -36.13 41.75 3.38
N ASP A 554 -37.17 41.33 2.66
CA ASP A 554 -37.03 40.36 1.58
C ASP A 554 -36.17 40.93 0.45
N TYR A 555 -35.30 40.09 -0.09
CA TYR A 555 -34.45 40.39 -1.24
C TYR A 555 -34.32 39.16 -2.14
N TYR A 556 -33.88 39.39 -3.39
CA TYR A 556 -33.70 38.31 -4.35
C TYR A 556 -32.48 37.47 -4.02
N GLY A 557 -32.57 36.15 -4.21
CA GLY A 557 -31.42 35.27 -4.12
C GLY A 557 -30.44 35.44 -5.29
N PRO A 558 -29.22 34.92 -5.18
CA PRO A 558 -28.14 35.08 -6.16
C PRO A 558 -28.53 34.60 -7.57
N GLU A 559 -29.15 33.41 -7.68
CA GLU A 559 -29.62 32.86 -8.96
C GLU A 559 -30.62 33.78 -9.67
N HIS A 560 -31.56 34.36 -8.92
CA HIS A 560 -32.56 35.26 -9.47
C HIS A 560 -31.90 36.58 -9.91
N LEU A 561 -31.03 37.16 -9.09
CA LEU A 561 -30.29 38.37 -9.45
C LEU A 561 -29.43 38.17 -10.69
N ALA A 562 -28.71 37.05 -10.77
CA ALA A 562 -27.90 36.71 -11.94
C ALA A 562 -28.76 36.54 -13.20
N GLY A 563 -29.94 35.92 -13.08
CA GLY A 563 -30.93 35.87 -14.16
C GLY A 563 -31.39 37.26 -14.64
N LEU A 564 -31.66 38.18 -13.71
CA LEU A 564 -32.06 39.55 -14.03
C LEU A 564 -30.94 40.38 -14.65
N TYR A 565 -29.70 40.22 -14.17
CA TYR A 565 -28.51 40.86 -14.71
C TYR A 565 -28.27 40.42 -16.16
N ASN A 566 -28.34 39.11 -16.42
CA ASN A 566 -28.19 38.56 -17.77
C ASN A 566 -29.31 38.97 -18.73
N ALA A 567 -30.53 39.12 -18.23
CA ALA A 567 -31.63 39.67 -19.01
C ALA A 567 -31.50 41.19 -19.28
N GLY A 568 -30.49 41.87 -18.73
CA GLY A 568 -30.31 43.32 -18.83
C GLY A 568 -31.35 44.12 -18.04
N THR A 569 -32.00 43.48 -17.07
CA THR A 569 -33.08 44.06 -16.24
C THR A 569 -32.63 44.43 -14.83
N SER A 570 -31.36 44.18 -14.50
CA SER A 570 -30.70 44.61 -13.27
C SER A 570 -29.33 45.20 -13.58
N GLU A 571 -28.89 46.17 -12.78
CA GLU A 571 -27.52 46.69 -12.79
C GLU A 571 -26.65 46.09 -11.66
N ALA A 572 -27.16 45.09 -10.92
CA ALA A 572 -26.42 44.39 -9.88
C ALA A 572 -25.35 43.48 -10.52
N PRO A 573 -24.05 43.82 -10.43
CA PRO A 573 -23.02 43.08 -11.16
C PRO A 573 -22.81 41.69 -10.57
N ILE A 574 -22.30 40.75 -11.38
CA ILE A 574 -21.80 39.46 -10.91
C ILE A 574 -20.28 39.56 -10.89
N LEU A 575 -19.72 39.65 -9.68
CA LEU A 575 -18.28 39.81 -9.50
C LEU A 575 -17.64 38.45 -9.24
N LEU A 576 -16.85 37.99 -10.19
CA LEU A 576 -16.10 36.75 -10.11
C LEU A 576 -14.67 37.05 -9.63
N PRO A 577 -14.25 36.55 -8.46
CA PRO A 577 -12.85 36.58 -8.09
C PRO A 577 -12.05 35.63 -8.98
N GLY A 578 -10.87 36.05 -9.41
CA GLY A 578 -9.93 35.17 -10.07
C GLY A 578 -9.32 34.25 -9.02
N VAL A 579 -9.66 32.96 -9.02
CA VAL A 579 -8.82 31.87 -8.49
C VAL A 579 -9.28 30.48 -9.03
N ASP A 580 -9.09 30.21 -10.31
CA ASP A 580 -9.21 28.84 -10.87
C ASP A 580 -7.83 28.14 -10.77
N PRO A 581 -7.78 26.85 -10.38
CA PRO A 581 -7.08 26.39 -9.20
C PRO A 581 -5.57 26.54 -9.35
N CYS A 582 -4.94 27.06 -8.31
CA CYS A 582 -3.61 26.58 -7.99
C CYS A 582 -3.72 25.06 -7.84
N GLY A 583 -3.12 24.29 -8.75
CA GLY A 583 -3.04 22.86 -8.57
C GLY A 583 -2.42 22.56 -7.21
N ASP A 584 -2.97 21.57 -6.51
CA ASP A 584 -2.47 21.16 -5.18
C ASP A 584 -0.98 20.71 -5.24
N ASP A 585 -0.42 20.55 -6.43
CA ASP A 585 0.93 20.10 -6.71
C ASP A 585 1.94 21.18 -7.15
N LYS A 586 1.54 22.44 -7.40
CA LYS A 586 2.46 23.50 -7.87
C LYS A 586 2.16 24.90 -7.37
N SER A 587 3.01 25.41 -6.46
CA SER A 587 3.00 26.83 -6.04
C SER A 587 3.24 27.81 -7.20
N SER A 588 3.89 27.36 -8.28
CA SER A 588 4.13 28.15 -9.50
C SER A 588 2.86 28.51 -10.27
N ASP A 589 1.76 27.81 -10.02
CA ASP A 589 0.49 28.03 -10.73
C ASP A 589 -0.38 29.08 -10.00
N CYS A 590 -0.02 29.43 -8.75
CA CYS A 590 -0.59 30.54 -7.99
C CYS A 590 0.11 31.88 -8.32
N THR A 591 0.02 32.38 -9.54
CA THR A 591 0.67 33.66 -9.88
C THR A 591 -0.20 34.87 -9.55
N GLN A 592 0.41 36.05 -9.43
CA GLN A 592 -0.31 37.32 -9.19
C GLN A 592 -1.32 37.68 -10.29
N ASP A 593 -1.24 37.08 -11.47
CA ASP A 593 -2.18 37.30 -12.58
C ASP A 593 -3.60 36.81 -12.25
N HIS A 594 -3.73 35.94 -11.25
CA HIS A 594 -5.01 35.46 -10.75
C HIS A 594 -5.63 36.41 -9.72
N TRP A 595 -4.88 37.33 -9.11
CA TRP A 595 -5.43 38.28 -8.13
C TRP A 595 -6.23 39.39 -8.80
N LYS A 596 -7.48 39.10 -9.15
CA LYS A 596 -8.37 40.01 -9.88
C LYS A 596 -9.83 39.79 -9.51
N ILE A 597 -10.65 40.80 -9.79
CA ILE A 597 -12.11 40.70 -9.80
C ILE A 597 -12.59 41.05 -11.21
N GLU A 598 -13.40 40.17 -11.79
CA GLU A 598 -14.00 40.37 -13.11
C GLU A 598 -15.53 40.48 -13.00
N ASP A 599 -16.12 41.43 -13.72
CA ASP A 599 -17.57 41.49 -13.90
C ASP A 599 -17.95 40.54 -15.05
N THR A 600 -18.73 39.51 -14.74
CA THR A 600 -19.09 38.45 -15.69
C THR A 600 -20.58 38.46 -16.00
N LYS A 601 -20.92 38.16 -17.26
CA LYS A 601 -22.31 37.87 -17.69
C LYS A 601 -22.60 36.38 -17.74
N ASP A 602 -21.68 35.55 -17.30
CA ASP A 602 -21.90 34.11 -17.23
C ASP A 602 -22.63 33.76 -15.93
N ASN A 603 -23.94 33.52 -16.03
CA ASN A 603 -24.75 33.11 -14.90
C ASN A 603 -24.77 31.59 -14.70
N SER A 604 -24.14 30.80 -15.58
CA SER A 604 -24.05 29.35 -15.40
C SER A 604 -23.21 28.97 -14.18
N LEU A 605 -22.32 29.88 -13.77
CA LEU A 605 -21.47 29.75 -12.59
C LEU A 605 -22.19 30.09 -11.28
N VAL A 606 -23.35 30.77 -11.35
CA VAL A 606 -24.05 31.30 -10.16
C VAL A 606 -25.12 30.35 -9.67
N ASP A 607 -24.94 29.83 -8.46
CA ASP A 607 -25.92 29.01 -7.76
C ASP A 607 -26.22 29.53 -6.34
N GLY A 608 -27.28 29.02 -5.72
CA GLY A 608 -27.65 29.35 -4.36
C GLY A 608 -26.80 28.70 -3.26
N LYS A 609 -25.81 27.86 -3.61
CA LYS A 609 -24.96 27.15 -2.65
C LYS A 609 -23.68 27.96 -2.36
N TYR A 610 -23.11 28.59 -3.39
CA TYR A 610 -21.74 29.14 -3.40
C TYR A 610 -21.66 30.65 -3.68
N TRP A 611 -22.78 31.25 -4.05
CA TRP A 611 -22.88 32.69 -4.26
C TRP A 611 -23.86 33.31 -3.27
N ASP A 612 -23.61 34.59 -2.96
CA ASP A 612 -24.51 35.42 -2.19
C ASP A 612 -25.03 36.56 -3.06
N ALA A 613 -26.33 36.85 -2.89
CA ALA A 613 -26.89 38.14 -3.23
C ALA A 613 -26.47 39.10 -2.12
N GLU A 614 -25.41 39.86 -2.38
CA GLU A 614 -24.71 40.59 -1.35
C GLU A 614 -25.19 42.04 -1.20
N HIS A 615 -25.42 42.42 0.06
CA HIS A 615 -25.68 43.79 0.46
C HIS A 615 -24.37 44.55 0.61
N VAL A 616 -24.04 45.42 -0.34
CA VAL A 616 -22.78 46.19 -0.26
C VAL A 616 -22.67 46.96 1.07
N TYR A 617 -23.82 47.38 1.61
CA TYR A 617 -23.99 47.78 3.00
C TYR A 617 -24.73 46.71 3.81
N GLU A 618 -24.06 46.05 4.74
CA GLU A 618 -24.64 44.90 5.45
C GLU A 618 -25.66 45.27 6.53
N GLY A 619 -26.64 44.39 6.76
CA GLY A 619 -27.57 44.52 7.88
C GLY A 619 -26.88 44.48 9.26
N ASP A 620 -25.79 43.74 9.40
CA ASP A 620 -25.02 43.72 10.65
C ASP A 620 -24.36 45.08 10.96
N TRP A 621 -24.17 45.94 9.96
CA TRP A 621 -23.69 47.31 10.19
C TRP A 621 -24.73 48.17 10.90
N VAL A 622 -26.03 47.98 10.64
CA VAL A 622 -27.11 48.66 11.40
C VAL A 622 -27.05 48.25 12.87
N LYS A 623 -26.87 46.96 13.15
CA LYS A 623 -26.68 46.46 14.51
C LYS A 623 -25.43 47.06 15.17
N SER A 624 -24.31 47.08 14.46
CA SER A 624 -23.06 47.64 14.96
C SER A 624 -23.16 49.14 15.25
N PHE A 625 -23.90 49.88 14.41
CA PHE A 625 -24.19 51.29 14.65
C PHE A 625 -25.09 51.49 15.89
N LEU A 626 -26.14 50.69 16.06
CA LEU A 626 -26.98 50.75 17.27
C LEU A 626 -26.20 50.40 18.53
N ASN A 627 -25.29 49.43 18.47
CA ASN A 627 -24.40 49.12 19.58
C ASN A 627 -23.44 50.29 19.85
N HIS A 628 -22.87 50.91 18.81
CA HIS A 628 -22.03 52.10 18.96
C HIS A 628 -22.79 53.24 19.64
N LEU A 629 -24.02 53.52 19.20
CA LEU A 629 -24.89 54.52 19.82
C LEU A 629 -25.15 54.18 21.28
N HIS A 630 -25.49 52.91 21.57
CA HIS A 630 -25.70 52.45 22.93
C HIS A 630 -24.48 52.70 23.80
N ASP A 631 -23.32 52.18 23.40
CA ASP A 631 -22.12 52.20 24.20
C ASP A 631 -21.61 53.62 24.43
N LYS A 632 -21.72 54.49 23.41
CA LYS A 632 -21.28 55.89 23.46
C LYS A 632 -22.24 56.80 24.23
N TYR A 633 -23.56 56.60 24.11
CA TYR A 633 -24.54 57.61 24.54
C TYR A 633 -25.65 57.12 25.49
N PHE A 634 -25.94 55.82 25.51
CA PHE A 634 -27.08 55.27 26.26
C PHE A 634 -26.68 54.24 27.32
N SER A 635 -25.41 53.84 27.41
CA SER A 635 -24.90 52.83 28.35
C SER A 635 -25.06 53.25 29.81
N GLU A 636 -24.95 54.54 30.10
CA GLU A 636 -25.15 55.11 31.44
C GLU A 636 -26.61 55.49 31.74
N GLN A 637 -27.51 55.44 30.74
CA GLN A 637 -28.92 55.75 30.93
C GLN A 637 -29.66 54.55 31.54
N THR A 638 -30.60 54.83 32.45
CA THR A 638 -31.48 53.78 32.97
C THR A 638 -32.31 53.21 31.82
N ASP A 639 -32.09 51.94 31.48
CA ASP A 639 -32.77 51.24 30.39
C ASP A 639 -32.46 51.80 28.98
N GLY A 640 -31.19 52.17 28.74
CA GLY A 640 -30.72 52.73 27.46
C GLY A 640 -31.01 51.87 26.22
N CYS A 641 -31.07 50.54 26.38
CA CYS A 641 -31.44 49.64 25.29
C CYS A 641 -32.91 49.80 24.86
N ASN A 642 -33.83 49.94 25.82
CA ASN A 642 -35.24 50.25 25.57
C ASN A 642 -35.42 51.65 24.96
N ALA A 643 -34.58 52.62 25.37
CA ALA A 643 -34.57 53.95 24.76
C ALA A 643 -34.30 53.88 23.26
N LEU A 644 -33.21 53.20 22.85
CA LEU A 644 -32.91 53.00 21.42
C LEU A 644 -34.00 52.21 20.70
N GLY A 645 -34.49 51.13 21.30
CA GLY A 645 -35.56 50.33 20.71
C GLY A 645 -36.83 51.13 20.40
N LYS A 646 -37.21 52.07 21.29
CA LYS A 646 -38.38 52.95 21.07
C LYS A 646 -38.09 54.12 20.14
N ILE A 647 -36.91 54.72 20.21
CA ILE A 647 -36.49 55.81 19.31
C ILE A 647 -36.52 55.34 17.85
N PHE A 648 -35.93 54.17 17.59
CA PHE A 648 -35.93 53.57 16.25
C PHE A 648 -37.25 52.87 15.89
N LYS A 649 -38.16 52.73 16.86
CA LYS A 649 -39.43 52.01 16.74
C LYS A 649 -39.22 50.60 16.17
N ILE A 650 -38.30 49.85 16.76
CA ILE A 650 -37.94 48.50 16.30
C ILE A 650 -39.15 47.57 16.50
N GLY A 651 -39.60 46.93 15.42
CA GLY A 651 -40.81 46.11 15.37
C GLY A 651 -42.06 46.81 14.82
N ASP A 652 -41.99 48.12 14.54
CA ASP A 652 -43.05 48.88 13.85
C ASP A 652 -42.74 48.96 12.35
N SER A 653 -43.67 48.50 11.50
CA SER A 653 -43.53 48.53 10.03
C SER A 653 -43.48 49.95 9.44
N THR A 654 -43.78 50.98 10.22
CA THR A 654 -43.67 52.39 9.84
C THR A 654 -42.54 53.12 10.56
N GLY A 655 -41.82 52.39 11.43
CA GLY A 655 -40.73 52.88 12.24
C GLY A 655 -39.50 53.29 11.43
N TYR A 656 -38.59 54.02 12.08
CA TYR A 656 -37.33 54.41 11.45
C TYR A 656 -36.44 53.20 11.14
N MET A 657 -36.50 52.15 11.96
CA MET A 657 -35.82 50.89 11.66
C MET A 657 -36.32 50.26 10.36
N ASP A 658 -37.64 50.19 10.14
CA ASP A 658 -38.21 49.64 8.92
C ASP A 658 -37.78 50.42 7.67
N LYS A 659 -37.77 51.76 7.79
CA LYS A 659 -37.31 52.66 6.72
C LYS A 659 -35.82 52.48 6.41
N LEU A 660 -34.98 52.33 7.43
CA LEU A 660 -33.54 52.06 7.29
C LEU A 660 -33.30 50.75 6.55
N LEU A 661 -33.90 49.65 7.02
CA LEU A 661 -33.72 48.33 6.42
C LEU A 661 -34.26 48.25 4.99
N SER A 662 -35.23 49.09 4.63
CA SER A 662 -35.73 49.21 3.26
C SER A 662 -34.72 49.83 2.28
N GLN A 663 -33.64 50.46 2.78
CA GLN A 663 -32.58 51.03 1.93
C GLN A 663 -31.45 50.03 1.64
N LEU A 664 -31.35 48.93 2.39
CA LEU A 664 -30.19 48.02 2.40
C LEU A 664 -30.30 46.89 1.39
N GLY A 665 -30.76 47.14 0.16
CA GLY A 665 -30.96 46.10 -0.85
C GLY A 665 -32.12 45.15 -0.57
N THR A 666 -33.24 45.41 -1.24
CA THR A 666 -34.49 44.67 -1.13
C THR A 666 -34.96 44.23 -2.52
N THR A 667 -36.09 43.53 -2.61
CA THR A 667 -36.74 43.28 -3.91
C THR A 667 -37.10 44.55 -4.70
N THR A 668 -36.99 45.75 -4.11
CA THR A 668 -37.24 47.05 -4.76
C THR A 668 -35.99 47.89 -5.02
N THR A 669 -34.89 47.64 -4.32
CA THR A 669 -33.65 48.45 -4.40
C THR A 669 -32.44 47.66 -4.89
N TYR A 670 -32.61 46.35 -5.13
CA TYR A 670 -31.52 45.43 -5.49
C TYR A 670 -30.66 45.91 -6.67
N ASP A 671 -31.25 46.58 -7.65
CA ASP A 671 -30.62 46.97 -8.91
C ASP A 671 -29.39 47.86 -8.71
N LYS A 672 -29.39 48.70 -7.67
CA LYS A 672 -28.36 49.73 -7.44
C LYS A 672 -27.75 49.70 -6.04
N THR A 673 -28.04 48.66 -5.26
CA THR A 673 -27.56 48.52 -3.88
C THR A 673 -27.03 47.13 -3.57
N MET A 674 -27.16 46.18 -4.51
CA MET A 674 -26.69 44.80 -4.35
C MET A 674 -25.71 44.40 -5.43
N THR A 675 -24.92 43.38 -5.11
CA THR A 675 -23.96 42.74 -6.01
C THR A 675 -24.08 41.23 -5.83
N VAL A 676 -23.86 40.43 -6.87
CA VAL A 676 -23.71 38.99 -6.73
C VAL A 676 -22.23 38.69 -6.55
N PHE A 677 -21.87 38.10 -5.41
CA PHE A 677 -20.48 37.84 -5.05
C PHE A 677 -20.35 36.45 -4.42
N THR A 678 -19.16 35.87 -4.50
CA THR A 678 -18.90 34.53 -3.95
C THR A 678 -19.01 34.55 -2.43
N LYS A 679 -19.56 33.47 -1.87
CA LYS A 679 -19.83 33.38 -0.43
C LYS A 679 -18.59 33.52 0.44
N LYS A 680 -17.45 32.95 0.00
CA LYS A 680 -16.19 32.91 0.76
C LYS A 680 -15.64 34.33 0.94
N GLU A 681 -15.47 35.06 -0.15
CA GLU A 681 -14.98 36.43 -0.16
C GLU A 681 -15.98 37.38 0.54
N ASN A 682 -17.28 37.13 0.40
CA ASN A 682 -18.29 37.90 1.11
C ASN A 682 -18.17 37.79 2.65
N GLN A 683 -17.86 36.61 3.17
CA GLN A 683 -17.61 36.44 4.60
C GLN A 683 -16.27 36.99 5.05
N LEU A 684 -15.26 36.90 4.20
CA LEU A 684 -13.96 37.52 4.47
C LEU A 684 -14.14 39.03 4.62
N LYS A 685 -14.96 39.64 3.75
CA LYS A 685 -15.39 41.03 3.86
C LYS A 685 -16.09 41.31 5.19
N HIS A 686 -17.04 40.47 5.62
CA HIS A 686 -17.69 40.61 6.93
C HIS A 686 -16.65 40.67 8.06
N ARG A 687 -15.61 39.82 8.01
CA ARG A 687 -14.52 39.81 9.01
C ARG A 687 -13.69 41.08 9.02
N PHE A 688 -13.41 41.67 7.85
CA PHE A 688 -12.71 42.97 7.77
C PHE A 688 -13.40 43.99 8.68
N PHE A 689 -14.73 44.06 8.62
CA PHE A 689 -15.53 45.07 9.31
C PHE A 689 -16.09 44.61 10.67
N SER A 690 -15.79 43.38 11.10
CA SER A 690 -16.23 42.87 12.39
C SER A 690 -15.26 43.22 13.53
N SER A 691 -15.62 42.91 14.77
CA SER A 691 -14.74 43.07 15.93
C SER A 691 -13.68 41.97 16.08
N THR A 692 -13.63 40.97 15.20
CA THR A 692 -12.62 39.91 15.28
C THR A 692 -11.22 40.46 14.95
N THR A 693 -10.21 39.85 15.58
CA THR A 693 -8.79 40.19 15.38
C THR A 693 -8.14 39.34 14.30
N GLN A 694 -8.60 38.11 14.09
CA GLN A 694 -8.11 37.19 13.07
C GLN A 694 -9.08 37.20 11.89
N ILE A 695 -8.60 37.64 10.74
CA ILE A 695 -9.37 37.60 9.48
C ILE A 695 -9.41 36.16 8.95
N ASP A 696 -8.28 35.44 9.01
CA ASP A 696 -8.16 34.03 8.63
C ASP A 696 -7.27 33.26 9.63
N ARG A 697 -7.90 32.52 10.56
CA ARG A 697 -7.18 31.80 11.63
C ARG A 697 -6.31 30.64 11.11
N ILE A 698 -6.69 30.05 9.97
CA ILE A 698 -6.01 28.89 9.39
C ILE A 698 -4.71 29.35 8.72
N ALA A 699 -4.75 30.47 8.00
CA ALA A 699 -3.57 31.09 7.39
C ALA A 699 -2.46 31.42 8.40
N GLU A 700 -2.82 31.84 9.62
CA GLU A 700 -1.85 32.12 10.69
C GLU A 700 -1.18 30.86 11.25
N SER A 701 -1.87 29.71 11.22
CA SER A 701 -1.42 28.47 11.87
C SER A 701 -0.79 27.44 10.93
N THR A 702 -1.03 27.57 9.62
CA THR A 702 -0.58 26.60 8.63
C THR A 702 0.90 26.79 8.27
N SER A 703 1.62 25.68 8.13
CA SER A 703 2.96 25.64 7.55
C SER A 703 2.93 25.30 6.06
N ASN A 704 1.76 25.35 5.40
CA ASN A 704 1.62 25.11 3.97
C ASN A 704 1.70 26.43 3.18
N THR A 705 2.71 26.53 2.30
CA THR A 705 3.01 27.69 1.44
C THR A 705 1.87 28.05 0.49
N GLN A 706 1.28 27.04 -0.15
CA GLN A 706 0.19 27.19 -1.12
C GLN A 706 -1.07 27.70 -0.43
N VAL A 707 -1.40 27.15 0.74
CA VAL A 707 -2.56 27.61 1.51
C VAL A 707 -2.39 29.09 1.88
N LYS A 708 -1.21 29.51 2.34
CA LYS A 708 -0.95 30.93 2.64
C LYS A 708 -1.09 31.82 1.41
N LEU A 709 -0.56 31.40 0.26
CA LEU A 709 -0.67 32.16 -0.99
C LEU A 709 -2.11 32.25 -1.51
N CYS A 710 -2.87 31.16 -1.41
CA CYS A 710 -4.31 31.15 -1.68
C CYS A 710 -5.06 32.15 -0.80
N ARG A 711 -4.72 32.23 0.50
CA ARG A 711 -5.37 33.15 1.44
C ARG A 711 -5.00 34.62 1.16
N ILE A 712 -3.76 34.88 0.77
CA ILE A 712 -3.34 36.20 0.25
C ILE A 712 -4.21 36.59 -0.95
N GLY A 713 -4.37 35.69 -1.93
CA GLY A 713 -5.21 35.92 -3.10
C GLY A 713 -6.66 36.26 -2.74
N ARG A 714 -7.26 35.55 -1.78
CA ARG A 714 -8.64 35.83 -1.32
C ARG A 714 -8.80 37.17 -0.60
N ILE A 715 -7.84 37.55 0.24
CA ILE A 715 -7.84 38.89 0.88
C ILE A 715 -7.73 39.97 -0.19
N ILE A 716 -6.82 39.80 -1.16
CA ILE A 716 -6.66 40.72 -2.28
C ILE A 716 -7.95 40.80 -3.10
N ASN A 717 -8.55 39.68 -3.50
CA ASN A 717 -9.80 39.67 -4.26
C ASN A 717 -10.94 40.37 -3.51
N THR A 718 -11.03 40.19 -2.20
CA THR A 718 -12.02 40.89 -1.36
C THR A 718 -11.75 42.40 -1.31
N CYS A 719 -10.49 42.81 -1.20
CA CYS A 719 -10.11 44.22 -1.29
C CYS A 719 -10.40 44.81 -2.67
N LEU A 720 -10.08 44.09 -3.74
CA LEU A 720 -10.38 44.48 -5.12
C LEU A 720 -11.88 44.59 -5.37
N TYR A 721 -12.70 43.70 -4.77
CA TYR A 721 -14.15 43.81 -4.76
C TYR A 721 -14.61 45.14 -4.13
N MET A 722 -14.03 45.50 -2.98
CA MET A 722 -14.33 46.78 -2.32
C MET A 722 -13.83 47.95 -3.16
N MET A 723 -12.75 47.81 -3.92
CA MET A 723 -12.23 48.87 -4.81
C MET A 723 -12.98 48.96 -6.14
N GLN A 724 -13.82 47.98 -6.47
CA GLN A 724 -14.53 47.90 -7.74
C GLN A 724 -15.53 49.06 -7.88
N THR A 725 -15.51 49.75 -9.03
CA THR A 725 -16.25 50.99 -9.26
C THR A 725 -17.76 50.86 -9.02
N LYS A 726 -18.40 49.82 -9.56
CA LYS A 726 -19.84 49.58 -9.40
C LYS A 726 -20.20 49.20 -7.96
N THR A 727 -19.35 48.45 -7.26
CA THR A 727 -19.50 48.20 -5.82
C THR A 727 -19.45 49.50 -5.03
N GLN A 728 -18.51 50.39 -5.31
CA GLN A 728 -18.41 51.72 -4.68
C GLN A 728 -19.63 52.60 -4.99
N GLU A 729 -20.14 52.58 -6.22
CA GLU A 729 -21.39 53.25 -6.58
C GLU A 729 -22.58 52.68 -5.81
N ASN A 730 -22.70 51.36 -5.71
CA ASN A 730 -23.79 50.70 -4.98
C ASN A 730 -23.72 50.97 -3.47
N LEU A 731 -22.51 51.03 -2.90
CA LEU A 731 -22.30 51.45 -1.51
C LEU A 731 -22.77 52.90 -1.31
N LYS A 732 -22.35 53.80 -2.21
CA LYS A 732 -22.75 55.21 -2.18
C LYS A 732 -24.27 55.36 -2.31
N ASN A 733 -24.91 54.67 -3.25
CA ASN A 733 -26.36 54.67 -3.42
C ASN A 733 -27.08 54.21 -2.14
N THR A 734 -26.53 53.22 -1.44
CA THR A 734 -27.10 52.73 -0.19
C THR A 734 -26.96 53.75 0.94
N LEU A 735 -25.80 54.43 1.03
CA LEU A 735 -25.53 55.46 2.03
C LEU A 735 -26.34 56.74 1.77
N THR A 736 -26.20 57.34 0.58
CA THR A 736 -26.70 58.69 0.28
C THR A 736 -28.01 58.71 -0.51
N GLY A 737 -28.49 57.55 -0.97
CA GLY A 737 -29.68 57.46 -1.80
C GLY A 737 -29.43 57.70 -3.29
N TYR A 738 -30.47 57.51 -4.09
CA TYR A 738 -30.46 57.68 -5.55
C TYR A 738 -31.87 57.91 -6.10
N THR A 739 -31.99 58.26 -7.38
CA THR A 739 -33.29 58.37 -8.07
C THR A 739 -33.34 57.37 -9.21
N ALA A 740 -34.41 56.57 -9.27
CA ALA A 740 -34.67 55.65 -10.38
C ALA A 740 -36.16 55.68 -10.75
N GLY A 741 -36.47 55.79 -12.05
CA GLY A 741 -37.85 55.78 -12.55
C GLY A 741 -38.74 56.89 -11.97
N GLY A 742 -38.16 58.03 -11.57
CA GLY A 742 -38.90 59.13 -10.91
C GLY A 742 -39.20 58.91 -9.42
N THR A 743 -38.75 57.80 -8.84
CA THR A 743 -38.86 57.52 -7.40
C THR A 743 -37.53 57.84 -6.72
N ALA A 744 -37.58 58.61 -5.62
CA ALA A 744 -36.42 58.93 -4.80
C ALA A 744 -36.24 57.88 -3.70
N TYR A 745 -35.08 57.25 -3.67
CA TYR A 745 -34.62 56.36 -2.61
C TYR A 745 -33.70 57.16 -1.70
N LEU A 746 -34.04 57.23 -0.41
CA LEU A 746 -33.43 58.17 0.52
C LEU A 746 -32.02 57.76 0.96
N GLY A 747 -31.69 56.47 0.85
CA GLY A 747 -30.49 55.92 1.45
C GLY A 747 -30.52 56.00 2.98
N VAL A 748 -29.49 55.47 3.62
CA VAL A 748 -29.35 55.47 5.08
C VAL A 748 -29.29 56.91 5.63
N ASP A 749 -28.52 57.78 4.99
CA ASP A 749 -28.35 59.18 5.39
C ASP A 749 -29.68 59.96 5.33
N GLY A 750 -30.50 59.71 4.31
CA GLY A 750 -31.80 60.37 4.19
C GLY A 750 -32.80 59.93 5.26
N VAL A 751 -32.73 58.68 5.72
CA VAL A 751 -33.54 58.23 6.86
C VAL A 751 -33.07 58.86 8.17
N PHE A 752 -31.75 58.96 8.39
CA PHE A 752 -31.21 59.66 9.56
C PHE A 752 -31.48 61.16 9.54
N ALA A 753 -31.42 61.81 8.38
CA ALA A 753 -31.83 63.22 8.25
C ALA A 753 -33.31 63.42 8.60
N ALA A 754 -34.18 62.45 8.26
CA ALA A 754 -35.58 62.47 8.67
C ALA A 754 -35.76 62.20 10.18
N MET A 755 -34.83 61.49 10.83
CA MET A 755 -34.78 61.36 12.29
C MET A 755 -34.33 62.67 12.95
N ASP A 756 -33.34 63.36 12.36
CA ASP A 756 -32.84 64.65 12.84
C ASP A 756 -33.88 65.76 12.76
N ALA A 757 -34.76 65.71 11.76
CA ALA A 757 -35.87 66.66 11.61
C ALA A 757 -37.05 66.36 12.55
N ASP A 758 -37.14 65.17 13.14
CA ASP A 758 -38.24 64.79 14.04
C ASP A 758 -38.01 65.32 15.45
N THR A 759 -38.60 66.48 15.74
CA THR A 759 -38.56 67.12 17.07
C THR A 759 -39.16 66.28 18.20
N THR A 760 -39.91 65.22 17.88
CA THR A 760 -40.57 64.34 18.86
C THR A 760 -39.80 63.04 19.11
N ILE A 761 -38.70 62.80 18.39
CA ILE A 761 -38.04 61.49 18.34
C ILE A 761 -37.52 60.99 19.69
N TRP A 762 -37.13 61.91 20.58
CA TRP A 762 -36.64 61.59 21.92
C TRP A 762 -37.77 61.21 22.89
N GLY A 763 -39.01 61.59 22.61
CA GLY A 763 -40.17 61.28 23.46
C GLY A 763 -39.93 61.66 24.93
N THR A 764 -39.92 60.65 25.81
CA THR A 764 -39.65 60.81 27.25
C THR A 764 -38.17 60.64 27.63
N TYR A 765 -37.30 60.34 26.68
CA TYR A 765 -35.87 60.09 26.89
C TYR A 765 -35.05 61.38 26.77
N THR A 766 -33.94 61.46 27.49
CA THR A 766 -33.06 62.64 27.48
C THR A 766 -32.05 62.53 26.34
N LYS A 767 -31.99 63.56 25.48
CA LYS A 767 -30.94 63.69 24.47
C LYS A 767 -29.57 63.86 25.15
N PRO A 768 -28.57 63.01 24.85
CA PRO A 768 -27.20 63.18 25.34
C PRO A 768 -26.62 64.54 24.91
N THR A 769 -25.86 65.20 25.78
CA THR A 769 -25.37 66.57 25.56
C THR A 769 -24.32 66.68 24.46
N ASP A 770 -23.58 65.60 24.24
CA ASP A 770 -22.54 65.45 23.21
C ASP A 770 -23.07 64.85 21.90
N PHE A 771 -24.33 64.38 21.87
CA PHE A 771 -24.98 63.89 20.66
C PHE A 771 -25.37 65.06 19.73
N THR A 772 -24.81 65.08 18.53
CA THR A 772 -25.09 66.12 17.54
C THR A 772 -26.36 65.80 16.73
N THR A 773 -26.22 64.94 15.71
CA THR A 773 -27.26 64.49 14.78
C THR A 773 -27.08 63.01 14.45
N TRP A 774 -28.17 62.29 14.17
CA TRP A 774 -28.14 60.89 13.74
C TRP A 774 -27.31 60.71 12.47
N ALA A 775 -27.48 61.59 11.48
CA ALA A 775 -26.72 61.52 10.23
C ALA A 775 -25.22 61.81 10.45
N GLY A 776 -24.91 62.75 11.35
CA GLY A 776 -23.52 63.09 11.70
C GLY A 776 -22.80 61.95 12.42
N GLU A 777 -23.46 61.34 13.40
CA GLU A 777 -22.92 60.19 14.14
C GLU A 777 -22.74 58.97 13.24
N HIS A 778 -23.71 58.66 12.38
CA HIS A 778 -23.60 57.54 11.44
C HIS A 778 -22.45 57.74 10.45
N LYS A 779 -22.34 58.94 9.86
CA LYS A 779 -21.23 59.28 8.95
C LYS A 779 -19.87 59.10 9.62
N SER A 780 -19.68 59.65 10.82
CA SER A 780 -18.41 59.52 11.55
C SER A 780 -18.11 58.05 11.87
N TRP A 781 -19.07 57.34 12.44
CA TRP A 781 -18.92 55.94 12.81
C TRP A 781 -18.60 55.06 11.59
N PHE A 782 -19.28 55.29 10.47
CA PHE A 782 -19.08 54.49 9.27
C PHE A 782 -17.70 54.71 8.67
N ILE A 783 -17.24 55.97 8.58
CA ILE A 783 -15.88 56.27 8.09
C ILE A 783 -14.83 55.57 8.95
N ASP A 784 -14.97 55.65 10.28
CA ASP A 784 -14.04 55.01 11.22
C ASP A 784 -14.08 53.48 11.08
N MET A 785 -15.28 52.89 10.99
CA MET A 785 -15.47 51.45 10.81
C MET A 785 -14.86 50.96 9.49
N TYR A 786 -15.09 51.69 8.39
CA TYR A 786 -14.57 51.33 7.07
C TYR A 786 -13.04 51.45 7.02
N GLN A 787 -12.49 52.55 7.56
CA GLN A 787 -11.04 52.74 7.67
C GLN A 787 -10.38 51.65 8.50
N LEU A 788 -10.98 51.31 9.64
CA LEU A 788 -10.50 50.23 10.50
C LEU A 788 -10.53 48.88 9.78
N GLY A 789 -11.61 48.58 9.06
CA GLY A 789 -11.73 47.29 8.38
C GLY A 789 -10.74 47.11 7.23
N ILE A 790 -10.56 48.13 6.39
CA ILE A 790 -9.52 48.10 5.34
C ILE A 790 -8.13 48.05 5.98
N GLY A 791 -7.88 48.80 7.06
CA GLY A 791 -6.61 48.77 7.78
C GLY A 791 -6.28 47.38 8.36
N LYS A 792 -7.29 46.65 8.85
CA LYS A 792 -7.12 45.25 9.29
C LYS A 792 -6.74 44.33 8.13
N ALA A 793 -7.43 44.45 7.00
CA ALA A 793 -7.12 43.66 5.81
C ALA A 793 -5.68 43.91 5.32
N GLN A 794 -5.26 45.18 5.26
CA GLN A 794 -3.88 45.56 4.93
C GLN A 794 -2.86 44.98 5.90
N ALA A 795 -3.10 45.07 7.21
CA ALA A 795 -2.19 44.54 8.24
C ALA A 795 -2.03 43.02 8.13
N GLN A 796 -3.13 42.29 7.92
CA GLN A 796 -3.10 40.83 7.76
C GLN A 796 -2.39 40.42 6.46
N LEU A 797 -2.68 41.14 5.37
CA LEU A 797 -2.04 40.90 4.08
C LEU A 797 -0.53 41.12 4.16
N GLN A 798 -0.09 42.18 4.85
CA GLN A 798 1.32 42.46 5.10
C GLN A 798 1.99 41.35 5.92
N ASP A 799 1.34 40.90 7.00
CA ASP A 799 1.86 39.85 7.87
C ASP A 799 2.06 38.52 7.10
N TYR A 800 1.08 38.10 6.31
CA TYR A 800 1.18 36.87 5.53
C TYR A 800 2.24 36.94 4.44
N ALA A 801 2.32 38.08 3.73
CA ALA A 801 3.35 38.29 2.73
C ALA A 801 4.75 38.32 3.37
N TYR A 802 4.91 38.97 4.53
CA TYR A 802 6.16 38.98 5.29
C TYR A 802 6.60 37.57 5.66
N GLN A 803 5.68 36.73 6.15
CA GLN A 803 5.98 35.34 6.48
C GLN A 803 6.41 34.51 5.26
N LEU A 804 5.79 34.72 4.09
CA LEU A 804 6.17 34.01 2.86
C LEU A 804 7.53 34.45 2.32
N VAL A 805 7.82 35.75 2.33
CA VAL A 805 9.11 36.31 1.85
C VAL A 805 10.30 35.81 2.68
N HIS A 806 10.08 35.44 3.94
CA HIS A 806 11.12 34.93 4.85
C HIS A 806 11.21 33.40 4.88
N TRP A 807 10.60 32.69 3.93
CA TRP A 807 10.71 31.23 3.83
C TRP A 807 11.98 30.82 3.08
N ASP A 808 12.63 29.76 3.54
CA ASP A 808 13.89 29.23 2.99
C ASP A 808 13.89 28.97 1.47
N ASP A 809 12.74 28.62 0.87
CA ASP A 809 12.61 28.30 -0.57
C ASP A 809 11.84 29.38 -1.37
N PHE A 810 11.62 30.58 -0.82
CA PHE A 810 10.79 31.62 -1.44
C PHE A 810 11.17 31.95 -2.89
N ASP A 811 12.48 31.98 -3.19
CA ASP A 811 13.01 32.29 -4.51
C ASP A 811 12.71 31.23 -5.57
N ASP A 812 12.58 29.97 -5.16
CA ASP A 812 12.35 28.83 -6.04
C ASP A 812 10.85 28.50 -6.19
N MET A 813 10.00 29.07 -5.33
CA MET A 813 8.58 28.74 -5.24
C MET A 813 7.68 29.53 -6.20
N PHE A 814 8.08 30.74 -6.61
CA PHE A 814 7.23 31.69 -7.34
C PHE A 814 7.96 32.33 -8.51
N ASP A 815 7.21 32.73 -9.54
CA ASP A 815 7.76 33.51 -10.64
C ASP A 815 8.23 34.91 -10.17
N GLU A 816 9.09 35.54 -10.97
CA GLU A 816 9.71 36.82 -10.66
C GLU A 816 8.69 37.94 -10.34
N GLU A 817 7.57 37.98 -11.08
CA GLU A 817 6.57 39.03 -10.88
C GLU A 817 5.76 38.77 -9.60
N THR A 818 5.37 37.53 -9.32
CA THR A 818 4.69 37.17 -8.07
C THR A 818 5.57 37.45 -6.84
N ARG A 819 6.87 37.15 -6.89
CA ARG A 819 7.81 37.50 -5.81
C ARG A 819 7.86 39.01 -5.57
N ARG A 820 8.04 39.78 -6.63
CA ARG A 820 8.10 41.25 -6.56
C ARG A 820 6.83 41.84 -5.92
N GLN A 821 5.66 41.28 -6.23
CA GLN A 821 4.40 41.71 -5.61
C GLN A 821 4.33 41.33 -4.12
N LEU A 822 4.71 40.10 -3.75
CA LEU A 822 4.73 39.67 -2.34
C LEU A 822 5.72 40.47 -1.50
N GLU A 823 6.89 40.79 -2.06
CA GLU A 823 7.88 41.66 -1.41
C GLU A 823 7.33 43.08 -1.19
N ALA A 824 6.69 43.67 -2.20
CA ALA A 824 6.07 44.99 -2.09
C ALA A 824 4.98 45.01 -1.00
N ILE A 825 4.12 43.98 -0.97
CA ILE A 825 3.09 43.79 0.05
C ILE A 825 3.75 43.62 1.43
N SER A 826 4.82 42.84 1.57
CA SER A 826 5.48 42.60 2.87
C SER A 826 6.02 43.88 3.53
N ILE A 827 6.41 44.88 2.73
CA ILE A 827 6.90 46.18 3.21
C ILE A 827 5.81 47.26 3.30
N GLY A 828 4.55 46.91 3.01
CA GLY A 828 3.39 47.78 3.17
C GLY A 828 2.94 48.52 1.91
N ASP A 829 3.45 48.20 0.72
CA ASP A 829 2.95 48.75 -0.53
C ASP A 829 1.66 48.03 -0.96
N MET A 830 0.52 48.58 -0.52
CA MET A 830 -0.82 48.00 -0.68
C MET A 830 -1.69 48.75 -1.68
N ASP A 831 -1.21 49.85 -2.26
CA ASP A 831 -2.07 50.79 -2.99
C ASP A 831 -2.71 50.15 -4.25
N LYS A 832 -2.03 49.16 -4.83
CA LYS A 832 -2.53 48.35 -5.95
C LYS A 832 -3.61 47.35 -5.53
N TRP A 833 -3.50 46.77 -4.34
CA TRP A 833 -4.19 45.54 -3.96
C TRP A 833 -5.28 45.74 -2.91
N CYS A 834 -5.08 46.65 -1.98
CA CYS A 834 -6.02 46.94 -0.91
C CYS A 834 -5.90 48.39 -0.45
N LYS A 835 -6.54 49.30 -1.20
CA LYS A 835 -6.58 50.73 -0.89
C LYS A 835 -7.91 51.13 -0.27
N ASN A 836 -7.86 52.03 0.70
CA ASN A 836 -9.08 52.68 1.17
C ASN A 836 -9.59 53.67 0.11
N THR A 837 -10.69 53.29 -0.56
CA THR A 837 -11.35 54.05 -1.62
C THR A 837 -12.55 54.84 -1.15
N LEU A 838 -12.97 54.72 0.11
CA LEU A 838 -14.16 55.40 0.60
C LEU A 838 -13.97 56.92 0.58
N SER A 839 -14.79 57.58 -0.23
CA SER A 839 -14.91 59.04 -0.25
C SER A 839 -16.35 59.42 0.12
N TRP A 840 -16.50 60.16 1.23
CA TRP A 840 -17.80 60.70 1.67
C TRP A 840 -18.10 62.08 1.09
N SER A 841 -17.36 62.48 0.06
CA SER A 841 -17.41 63.80 -0.58
C SER A 841 -18.47 63.88 -1.66
#